data_AF-D4VQG5-F1
#
_entry.id   AF-D4VQG5-F1
#
_cell.length_a   1.000
_cell.length_b   1.000
_cell.length_c   1.000
_cell.angle_alpha   90.00
_cell.angle_beta   90.00
_cell.angle_gamma   90.00
#
_symmetry.space_group_name_H-M   'P 1'
#
loop_
_entity.id
_entity.type
_entity.pdbx_description
1 polymer ?
#
loop_
_entity_poly.entity_id
_entity_poly.type
_entity_poly.pdbx_seq_one_letter_code
_entity_poly.pdbx_strand_id
1 'polypeptide(L)'
;MAGTTATFTGCIDTDEPEGIAELRGAKSDFIKAQAAVELVEAELRKAQVAEQELVNAGLALQNKSAEIDLQLHELDIQLKQLLIEKEEAATAQAKAEAEAAIAKAEADKTKWENEKALIVEQYKEKMLLAETATAKAQEAYKQAMEQIEASKLLLTDEEQLRLNVVEAKVAYAKIAMDKAMYGYSTTEVETEQRLVSKSTSSQTSVGEGAGTTTTTGTDEKYITYYVITQNPDNANNGYAEGSLKKLQEQLADYPNWVADGNIEAKLKNAVEIAESNLNIAQKTADGYKAILDNEYTTLADWETEVKKLKDEMATLDVQKRQYELKKEELKVANPNLEKNKTTAEKKLADATGALDKVNTTTNVASAYSKKADQSILKGLNDAFDGISGGVAGYNKSTGEFSYAKTVLVTKAQEQIDGWNKLIDAATQGIDLEDLAWSKLEVVKADAEATKANETYDADYKAWEKARDKYIEVEAIDINASKKAVETAIAAYNKLGDAARTQDANISKLATALAEYYQDALDKELKSTKAEATEASTNTKKAISAWIIANPLANFKSIVGLELNLIEWTAGAVTKANKIEQADANKLLELGASAGDVPYDSWKKASTKVFGDNFNRGNEPRRVAVSADMVLKEVDGNRLATELQNGDYGTLGISIYATAEAARLTAVINQADTYKALKAEFTAQKAKEQTTLDKKKTELAANVTKAETALADAKTAYDKVFKEVEANIKKVSEDYDYKDAIKDKIESTISEYIASLDELGDDYKDMTLEEIKEAINAEYLKAVTGLLDKKAALATAERNLEKLAEGTYTDNDYIKDTFANIQEKIKVKQAEYDAAKADYDAASAQLKALLAIFLK
;
A
#
# COMPACT_ATOMS: atom_id res chain seq x y z
N MET A 1 75.58 -74.09 -16.26
CA MET A 1 76.36 -75.28 -16.69
C MET A 1 76.95 -75.93 -15.43
N ALA A 2 76.77 -77.26 -15.18
CA ALA A 2 77.29 -78.18 -14.10
C ALA A 2 76.95 -77.90 -12.58
N GLY A 3 76.58 -78.81 -11.61
CA GLY A 3 76.34 -80.30 -11.35
C GLY A 3 75.47 -80.55 -10.03
N THR A 4 75.27 -81.62 -9.18
CA THR A 4 75.42 -83.14 -8.94
C THR A 4 74.97 -83.48 -7.43
N THR A 5 74.60 -84.61 -6.73
CA THR A 5 74.16 -86.10 -6.72
C THR A 5 73.88 -86.55 -5.20
N ALA A 6 73.36 -87.67 -4.57
CA ALA A 6 72.69 -89.05 -4.64
C ALA A 6 72.30 -89.52 -3.13
N THR A 7 71.70 -90.62 -2.52
CA THR A 7 70.89 -91.95 -2.61
C THR A 7 70.63 -92.53 -1.12
N PHE A 8 69.96 -93.61 -0.54
CA PHE A 8 69.08 -94.87 -0.69
C PHE A 8 68.73 -95.51 0.77
N THR A 9 67.99 -96.59 1.22
CA THR A 9 66.76 -97.49 0.98
C THR A 9 66.50 -98.67 2.08
N GLY A 10 65.27 -99.20 2.46
CA GLY A 10 65.00 -100.49 3.28
C GLY A 10 63.57 -100.82 3.95
N CYS A 11 63.17 -102.08 4.40
CA CYS A 11 61.85 -102.54 5.09
C CYS A 11 61.66 -104.07 5.62
N ILE A 12 60.73 -104.46 6.58
CA ILE A 12 60.01 -105.81 6.90
C ILE A 12 58.93 -105.79 8.11
N ASP A 13 58.24 -106.90 8.55
CA ASP A 13 56.83 -107.04 9.16
C ASP A 13 56.55 -107.97 10.44
N THR A 14 55.40 -107.82 11.18
CA THR A 14 54.59 -108.76 12.11
C THR A 14 53.88 -108.10 13.36
N ASP A 15 52.73 -108.66 13.84
CA ASP A 15 51.81 -108.24 14.97
C ASP A 15 52.41 -107.76 16.33
N GLU A 16 51.72 -106.82 17.02
CA GLU A 16 52.17 -106.16 18.27
C GLU A 16 51.11 -106.12 19.43
N PRO A 17 51.50 -106.39 20.70
CA PRO A 17 50.60 -106.42 21.87
C PRO A 17 50.42 -105.04 22.60
N GLU A 18 49.99 -105.08 23.86
CA GLU A 18 49.31 -104.01 24.64
C GLU A 18 49.97 -102.59 24.68
N GLY A 19 51.26 -102.45 24.34
CA GLY A 19 51.96 -101.15 24.30
C GLY A 19 51.34 -100.10 23.36
N ILE A 20 50.58 -100.53 22.34
CA ILE A 20 49.82 -99.64 21.44
C ILE A 20 48.74 -98.82 22.19
N ALA A 21 48.36 -99.18 23.42
CA ALA A 21 47.43 -98.40 24.23
C ALA A 21 48.04 -97.07 24.70
N GLU A 22 49.21 -97.09 25.33
CA GLU A 22 49.82 -95.90 25.96
C GLU A 22 50.30 -94.87 24.92
N LEU A 23 50.86 -95.34 23.80
CA LEU A 23 51.28 -94.48 22.68
C LEU A 23 50.12 -93.67 22.07
N ARG A 24 48.89 -94.20 22.10
CA ARG A 24 47.69 -93.47 21.66
C ARG A 24 47.26 -92.40 22.67
N GLY A 25 47.51 -92.61 23.97
CA GLY A 25 47.30 -91.61 25.01
C GLY A 25 48.23 -90.40 24.82
N ALA A 26 49.54 -90.63 24.77
CA ALA A 26 50.54 -89.56 24.61
C ALA A 26 50.31 -88.69 23.36
N LYS A 27 49.89 -89.32 22.24
CA LYS A 27 49.55 -88.61 21.00
C LYS A 27 48.33 -87.69 21.13
N SER A 28 47.37 -88.03 22.01
CA SER A 28 46.19 -87.20 22.27
C SER A 28 46.55 -85.89 22.97
N ASP A 29 47.44 -85.94 23.97
CA ASP A 29 47.81 -84.76 24.76
C ASP A 29 48.73 -83.80 24.01
N PHE A 30 49.59 -84.30 23.12
CA PHE A 30 50.37 -83.46 22.20
C PHE A 30 49.48 -82.58 21.31
N ILE A 31 48.38 -83.13 20.79
CA ILE A 31 47.43 -82.39 19.94
C ILE A 31 46.72 -81.28 20.73
N LYS A 32 46.40 -81.51 22.01
CA LYS A 32 45.83 -80.48 22.91
C LYS A 32 46.82 -79.34 23.16
N ALA A 33 48.10 -79.65 23.35
CA ALA A 33 49.15 -78.66 23.55
C ALA A 33 49.35 -77.78 22.30
N GLN A 34 49.30 -78.35 21.10
CA GLN A 34 49.41 -77.60 19.84
C GLN A 34 48.27 -76.57 19.70
N ALA A 35 47.01 -76.99 19.96
CA ALA A 35 45.85 -76.09 19.90
C ALA A 35 45.90 -74.95 20.92
N ALA A 36 46.56 -75.15 22.07
CA ALA A 36 46.74 -74.09 23.07
C ALA A 36 47.72 -72.99 22.61
N VAL A 37 48.78 -73.35 21.88
CA VAL A 37 49.74 -72.38 21.31
C VAL A 37 49.08 -71.52 20.23
N GLU A 38 48.32 -72.15 19.33
CA GLU A 38 47.60 -71.48 18.24
C GLU A 38 46.58 -70.45 18.76
N LEU A 39 45.97 -70.70 19.92
CA LEU A 39 45.09 -69.76 20.61
C LEU A 39 45.85 -68.55 21.19
N VAL A 40 47.04 -68.75 21.77
CA VAL A 40 47.89 -67.65 22.28
C VAL A 40 48.38 -66.74 21.15
N GLU A 41 48.74 -67.30 19.99
CA GLU A 41 49.07 -66.50 18.80
C GLU A 41 47.88 -65.66 18.29
N ALA A 42 46.65 -66.16 18.44
CA ALA A 42 45.45 -65.42 18.09
C ALA A 42 45.16 -64.26 19.06
N GLU A 43 45.55 -64.35 20.33
CA GLU A 43 45.44 -63.25 21.29
C GLU A 43 46.55 -62.19 21.11
N LEU A 44 47.78 -62.60 20.81
CA LEU A 44 48.87 -61.66 20.50
C LEU A 44 48.52 -60.74 19.31
N ARG A 45 47.88 -61.29 18.27
CA ARG A 45 47.38 -60.50 17.13
C ARG A 45 46.31 -59.47 17.54
N LYS A 46 45.47 -59.75 18.54
CA LYS A 46 44.46 -58.78 19.04
C LYS A 46 45.14 -57.63 19.79
N ALA A 47 46.18 -57.91 20.57
CA ALA A 47 46.93 -56.87 21.29
C ALA A 47 47.57 -55.85 20.33
N GLN A 48 48.13 -56.32 19.21
CA GLN A 48 48.71 -55.47 18.16
C GLN A 48 47.68 -54.55 17.49
N VAL A 49 46.42 -54.98 17.35
CA VAL A 49 45.33 -54.13 16.82
C VAL A 49 45.00 -53.00 17.80
N ALA A 50 44.92 -53.28 19.11
CA ALA A 50 44.64 -52.27 20.12
C ALA A 50 45.74 -51.20 20.23
N GLU A 51 47.00 -51.57 19.99
CA GLU A 51 48.12 -50.61 19.90
C GLU A 51 47.95 -49.66 18.71
N GLN A 52 47.55 -50.17 17.54
CA GLN A 52 47.26 -49.36 16.36
C GLN A 52 46.07 -48.40 16.55
N GLU A 53 45.05 -48.81 17.31
CA GLU A 53 43.91 -47.94 17.68
C GLU A 53 44.34 -46.75 18.55
N LEU A 54 45.29 -46.94 19.48
CA LEU A 54 45.85 -45.85 20.29
C LEU A 54 46.66 -44.85 19.46
N VAL A 55 47.42 -45.31 18.46
CA VAL A 55 48.14 -44.43 17.51
C VAL A 55 47.15 -43.57 16.73
N ASN A 56 46.04 -44.15 16.28
CA ASN A 56 44.98 -43.42 15.56
C ASN A 56 44.32 -42.35 16.45
N ALA A 57 44.14 -42.63 17.75
CA ALA A 57 43.60 -41.66 18.71
C ALA A 57 44.55 -40.47 18.95
N GLY A 58 45.87 -40.70 18.95
CA GLY A 58 46.88 -39.62 19.02
C GLY A 58 46.80 -38.66 17.83
N LEU A 59 46.63 -39.20 16.61
CA LEU A 59 46.47 -38.42 15.38
C LEU A 59 45.22 -37.51 15.43
N ALA A 60 44.13 -37.99 16.02
CA ALA A 60 42.90 -37.21 16.18
C ALA A 60 43.05 -36.01 17.12
N LEU A 61 44.00 -36.03 18.07
CA LEU A 61 44.30 -34.87 18.92
C LEU A 61 45.15 -33.83 18.19
N GLN A 62 46.05 -34.24 17.30
CA GLN A 62 46.82 -33.32 16.45
C GLN A 62 45.90 -32.52 15.52
N ASN A 63 44.88 -33.16 14.95
CA ASN A 63 43.87 -32.49 14.11
C ASN A 63 43.13 -31.37 14.86
N LYS A 64 42.84 -31.54 16.16
CA LYS A 64 42.22 -30.50 17.00
C LYS A 64 43.14 -29.31 17.30
N SER A 65 44.45 -29.48 17.18
CA SER A 65 45.37 -28.33 17.29
C SER A 65 45.24 -27.42 16.07
N ALA A 66 45.19 -27.99 14.87
CA ALA A 66 44.98 -27.24 13.64
C ALA A 66 43.59 -26.56 13.58
N GLU A 67 42.58 -27.15 14.23
CA GLU A 67 41.25 -26.56 14.41
C GLU A 67 41.28 -25.24 15.22
N ILE A 68 42.23 -25.09 16.15
CA ILE A 68 42.43 -23.85 16.94
C ILE A 68 43.19 -22.79 16.13
N ASP A 69 44.19 -23.19 15.33
CA ASP A 69 44.90 -22.26 14.44
C ASP A 69 43.95 -21.63 13.40
N LEU A 70 42.94 -22.38 12.93
CA LEU A 70 41.86 -21.86 12.09
C LEU A 70 41.00 -20.80 12.82
N GLN A 71 40.75 -20.95 14.13
CA GLN A 71 40.00 -19.95 14.92
C GLN A 71 40.76 -18.64 15.11
N LEU A 72 42.10 -18.66 15.08
CA LEU A 72 42.91 -17.43 15.06
C LEU A 72 42.81 -16.72 13.69
N HIS A 73 42.66 -17.47 12.60
CA HIS A 73 42.44 -16.90 11.27
C HIS A 73 41.03 -16.28 11.13
N GLU A 74 40.03 -16.81 11.82
CA GLU A 74 38.68 -16.21 11.94
C GLU A 74 38.71 -14.80 12.54
N LEU A 75 39.59 -14.55 13.53
CA LEU A 75 39.74 -13.23 14.16
C LEU A 75 40.40 -12.18 13.25
N ASP A 76 41.31 -12.58 12.36
CA ASP A 76 41.89 -11.69 11.33
C ASP A 76 40.85 -11.32 10.25
N ILE A 77 39.87 -12.20 10.00
CA ILE A 77 38.70 -11.89 9.15
C ILE A 77 37.79 -10.86 9.84
N GLN A 78 37.55 -10.97 11.16
CA GLN A 78 36.77 -9.99 11.92
C GLN A 78 37.42 -8.58 11.93
N LEU A 79 38.76 -8.50 11.94
CA LEU A 79 39.46 -7.21 11.81
C LEU A 79 39.23 -6.55 10.44
N LYS A 80 39.11 -7.36 9.37
CA LYS A 80 38.77 -6.86 8.02
C LYS A 80 37.31 -6.43 7.92
N GLN A 81 36.40 -7.10 8.64
CA GLN A 81 34.99 -6.70 8.77
C GLN A 81 34.84 -5.24 9.23
N LEU A 82 35.59 -4.83 10.27
CA LEU A 82 35.60 -3.46 10.79
C LEU A 82 36.15 -2.40 9.82
N LEU A 83 37.00 -2.79 8.87
CA LEU A 83 37.47 -1.89 7.81
C LEU A 83 36.40 -1.72 6.72
N ILE A 84 35.62 -2.77 6.44
CA ILE A 84 34.48 -2.73 5.52
C ILE A 84 33.35 -1.84 6.08
N GLU A 85 32.99 -1.97 7.36
CA GLU A 85 31.97 -1.11 8.01
C GLU A 85 32.30 0.39 7.88
N LYS A 86 33.59 0.76 7.92
CA LYS A 86 34.06 2.13 7.72
C LYS A 86 33.85 2.63 6.28
N GLU A 87 33.94 1.74 5.30
CA GLU A 87 33.80 2.04 3.87
C GLU A 87 32.31 2.04 3.45
N GLU A 88 31.50 1.18 4.06
CA GLU A 88 30.03 1.22 4.00
C GLU A 88 29.48 2.56 4.52
N ALA A 89 30.05 3.12 5.59
CA ALA A 89 29.64 4.42 6.12
C ALA A 89 29.87 5.59 5.14
N ALA A 90 30.93 5.54 4.32
CA ALA A 90 31.15 6.51 3.25
C ALA A 90 30.18 6.30 2.07
N THR A 91 29.90 5.04 1.73
CA THR A 91 28.90 4.65 0.72
C THR A 91 27.50 5.14 1.09
N ALA A 92 27.14 5.09 2.38
CA ALA A 92 25.85 5.56 2.87
C ALA A 92 25.62 7.07 2.67
N GLN A 93 26.68 7.89 2.72
CA GLN A 93 26.57 9.32 2.42
C GLN A 93 26.26 9.55 0.92
N ALA A 94 27.00 8.91 0.02
CA ALA A 94 26.75 9.00 -1.42
C ALA A 94 25.35 8.48 -1.81
N LYS A 95 24.85 7.45 -1.12
CA LYS A 95 23.51 6.90 -1.30
C LYS A 95 22.41 7.92 -0.98
N ALA A 96 22.56 8.71 0.08
CA ALA A 96 21.58 9.75 0.44
C ALA A 96 21.51 10.89 -0.60
N GLU A 97 22.64 11.25 -1.20
CA GLU A 97 22.69 12.23 -2.30
C GLU A 97 22.06 11.68 -3.59
N ALA A 98 22.24 10.38 -3.88
CA ALA A 98 21.57 9.70 -4.98
C ALA A 98 20.06 9.56 -4.80
N GLU A 99 19.58 9.25 -3.58
CA GLU A 99 18.14 9.14 -3.28
C GLU A 99 17.38 10.46 -3.52
N ALA A 100 18.00 11.61 -3.24
CA ALA A 100 17.45 12.92 -3.57
C ALA A 100 17.33 13.18 -5.10
N ALA A 101 18.23 12.59 -5.90
CA ALA A 101 18.16 12.66 -7.36
C ALA A 101 17.10 11.68 -7.93
N ILE A 102 16.99 10.48 -7.35
CA ILE A 102 16.00 9.47 -7.73
C ILE A 102 14.57 10.00 -7.55
N ALA A 103 14.26 10.60 -6.39
CA ALA A 103 12.93 11.16 -6.11
C ALA A 103 12.50 12.24 -7.14
N LYS A 104 13.47 12.94 -7.76
CA LYS A 104 13.21 13.89 -8.85
C LYS A 104 12.97 13.16 -10.18
N ALA A 105 13.78 12.15 -10.49
CA ALA A 105 13.63 11.34 -11.70
C ALA A 105 12.31 10.54 -11.72
N GLU A 106 11.81 10.08 -10.57
CA GLU A 106 10.52 9.39 -10.44
C GLU A 106 9.33 10.31 -10.77
N ALA A 107 9.40 11.60 -10.42
CA ALA A 107 8.39 12.59 -10.78
C ALA A 107 8.35 12.83 -12.31
N ASP A 108 9.52 13.00 -12.93
CA ASP A 108 9.62 13.18 -14.38
C ASP A 108 9.22 11.90 -15.16
N LYS A 109 9.56 10.72 -14.64
CA LYS A 109 9.10 9.41 -15.16
C LYS A 109 7.58 9.31 -15.10
N THR A 110 6.97 9.59 -13.94
CA THR A 110 5.52 9.52 -13.73
C THR A 110 4.79 10.43 -14.72
N LYS A 111 5.32 11.63 -14.99
CA LYS A 111 4.76 12.53 -16.00
C LYS A 111 4.81 11.92 -17.41
N TRP A 112 5.96 11.39 -17.81
CA TRP A 112 6.14 10.77 -19.13
C TRP A 112 5.29 9.51 -19.34
N GLU A 113 5.11 8.68 -18.31
CA GLU A 113 4.26 7.48 -18.39
C GLU A 113 2.77 7.84 -18.61
N ASN A 114 2.29 8.94 -18.01
CA ASN A 114 0.94 9.46 -18.27
C ASN A 114 0.80 10.03 -19.69
N GLU A 115 1.78 10.78 -20.19
CA GLU A 115 1.80 11.29 -21.57
C GLU A 115 1.82 10.12 -22.60
N LYS A 116 2.61 9.06 -22.34
CA LYS A 116 2.67 7.83 -23.13
C LYS A 116 1.32 7.10 -23.17
N ALA A 117 0.66 6.92 -22.02
CA ALA A 117 -0.62 6.23 -21.93
C ALA A 117 -1.72 6.93 -22.76
N LEU A 118 -1.79 8.26 -22.66
CA LEU A 118 -2.75 9.08 -23.42
C LEU A 118 -2.55 8.97 -24.94
N ILE A 119 -1.30 8.91 -25.41
CA ILE A 119 -0.98 8.76 -26.84
C ILE A 119 -1.38 7.37 -27.35
N VAL A 120 -1.15 6.30 -26.57
CA VAL A 120 -1.52 4.93 -26.96
C VAL A 120 -3.04 4.76 -27.07
N GLU A 121 -3.83 5.36 -26.17
CA GLU A 121 -5.29 5.43 -26.27
C GLU A 121 -5.74 6.10 -27.58
N GLN A 122 -5.20 7.29 -27.88
CA GLN A 122 -5.56 8.06 -29.09
C GLN A 122 -5.24 7.32 -30.40
N TYR A 123 -4.18 6.51 -30.44
CA TYR A 123 -3.88 5.68 -31.61
C TYR A 123 -4.80 4.44 -31.72
N LYS A 124 -5.20 3.82 -30.61
CA LYS A 124 -6.19 2.73 -30.60
C LYS A 124 -7.56 3.19 -31.11
N GLU A 125 -8.02 4.36 -30.68
CA GLU A 125 -9.29 4.95 -31.14
C GLU A 125 -9.27 5.22 -32.65
N LYS A 126 -8.18 5.81 -33.17
CA LYS A 126 -7.99 6.01 -34.62
C LYS A 126 -7.92 4.71 -35.41
N MET A 127 -7.25 3.68 -34.89
CA MET A 127 -7.22 2.35 -35.51
C MET A 127 -8.62 1.75 -35.60
N LEU A 128 -9.41 1.79 -34.52
CA LEU A 128 -10.78 1.28 -34.49
C LEU A 128 -11.68 2.01 -35.51
N LEU A 129 -11.53 3.33 -35.66
CA LEU A 129 -12.21 4.12 -36.69
C LEU A 129 -11.79 3.72 -38.11
N ALA A 130 -10.50 3.52 -38.36
CA ALA A 130 -9.98 3.08 -39.65
C ALA A 130 -10.48 1.68 -40.01
N GLU A 131 -10.37 0.71 -39.11
CA GLU A 131 -10.80 -0.69 -39.28
C GLU A 131 -12.32 -0.78 -39.48
N THR A 132 -13.11 0.04 -38.77
CA THR A 132 -14.55 0.21 -39.02
C THR A 132 -14.86 0.80 -40.40
N ALA A 133 -14.03 1.71 -40.90
CA ALA A 133 -14.17 2.27 -42.25
C ALA A 133 -13.80 1.25 -43.33
N THR A 134 -12.75 0.44 -43.12
CA THR A 134 -12.34 -0.66 -44.01
C THR A 134 -13.44 -1.71 -44.13
N ALA A 135 -14.02 -2.15 -43.00
CA ALA A 135 -15.12 -3.12 -43.00
C ALA A 135 -16.36 -2.60 -43.75
N LYS A 136 -16.73 -1.33 -43.55
CA LYS A 136 -17.84 -0.68 -44.29
C LYS A 136 -17.54 -0.54 -45.78
N ALA A 137 -16.29 -0.28 -46.15
CA ALA A 137 -15.85 -0.18 -47.54
C ALA A 137 -15.90 -1.55 -48.24
N GLN A 138 -15.37 -2.60 -47.59
CA GLN A 138 -15.39 -3.98 -48.09
C GLN A 138 -16.83 -4.50 -48.27
N GLU A 139 -17.72 -4.28 -47.31
CA GLU A 139 -19.14 -4.67 -47.43
C GLU A 139 -19.87 -3.88 -48.52
N ALA A 140 -19.62 -2.56 -48.64
CA ALA A 140 -20.19 -1.74 -49.71
C ALA A 140 -19.64 -2.10 -51.11
N TYR A 141 -18.45 -2.69 -51.20
CA TYR A 141 -17.89 -3.26 -52.43
C TYR A 141 -18.50 -4.61 -52.75
N LYS A 142 -18.63 -5.52 -51.77
CA LYS A 142 -19.31 -6.79 -51.93
C LYS A 142 -20.74 -6.60 -52.45
N GLN A 143 -21.53 -5.71 -51.82
CA GLN A 143 -22.89 -5.39 -52.27
C GLN A 143 -22.93 -4.77 -53.67
N ALA A 144 -21.91 -3.99 -54.06
CA ALA A 144 -21.79 -3.47 -55.42
C ALA A 144 -21.47 -4.57 -56.44
N MET A 145 -20.55 -5.49 -56.12
CA MET A 145 -20.22 -6.64 -56.97
C MET A 145 -21.44 -7.58 -57.13
N GLU A 146 -22.19 -7.85 -56.06
CA GLU A 146 -23.42 -8.64 -56.12
C GLU A 146 -24.49 -7.99 -57.02
N GLN A 147 -24.62 -6.66 -56.99
CA GLN A 147 -25.49 -5.92 -57.92
C GLN A 147 -24.96 -5.91 -59.37
N ILE A 148 -23.64 -5.86 -59.56
CA ILE A 148 -23.00 -5.95 -60.89
C ILE A 148 -23.24 -7.33 -61.50
N GLU A 149 -23.07 -8.41 -60.74
CA GLU A 149 -23.27 -9.78 -61.24
C GLU A 149 -24.72 -10.03 -61.67
N ALA A 150 -25.68 -9.46 -60.94
CA ALA A 150 -27.09 -9.42 -61.34
C ALA A 150 -27.35 -8.53 -62.57
N SER A 151 -26.59 -7.45 -62.75
CA SER A 151 -26.75 -6.49 -63.86
C SER A 151 -26.11 -6.97 -65.17
N LYS A 152 -25.01 -7.74 -65.12
CA LYS A 152 -24.32 -8.28 -66.31
C LYS A 152 -25.25 -9.05 -67.24
N LEU A 153 -26.29 -9.70 -66.70
CA LEU A 153 -27.36 -10.40 -67.44
C LEU A 153 -28.23 -9.51 -68.36
N LEU A 154 -28.14 -8.18 -68.24
CA LEU A 154 -28.92 -7.21 -69.02
C LEU A 154 -28.07 -6.31 -69.93
N LEU A 155 -26.74 -6.44 -69.89
CA LEU A 155 -25.80 -5.54 -70.57
C LEU A 155 -25.23 -6.16 -71.84
N THR A 156 -24.91 -5.31 -72.83
CA THR A 156 -24.25 -5.76 -74.07
C THR A 156 -22.79 -6.13 -73.82
N ASP A 157 -22.19 -6.95 -74.69
CA ASP A 157 -20.81 -7.43 -74.54
C ASP A 157 -19.78 -6.29 -74.38
N GLU A 158 -20.00 -5.15 -75.04
CA GLU A 158 -19.12 -3.98 -74.92
C GLU A 158 -19.29 -3.25 -73.57
N GLU A 159 -20.50 -3.23 -73.01
CA GLU A 159 -20.79 -2.65 -71.69
C GLU A 159 -20.28 -3.54 -70.56
N GLN A 160 -20.46 -4.87 -70.68
CA GLN A 160 -19.87 -5.85 -69.76
C GLN A 160 -18.34 -5.75 -69.73
N LEU A 161 -17.69 -5.57 -70.90
CA LEU A 161 -16.24 -5.39 -70.99
C LEU A 161 -15.79 -4.07 -70.33
N ARG A 162 -16.50 -2.96 -70.61
CA ARG A 162 -16.22 -1.66 -69.97
C ARG A 162 -16.39 -1.72 -68.45
N LEU A 163 -17.38 -2.48 -67.97
CA LEU A 163 -17.61 -2.71 -66.55
C LEU A 163 -16.46 -3.53 -65.93
N ASN A 164 -16.06 -4.62 -66.57
CA ASN A 164 -14.99 -5.51 -66.11
C ASN A 164 -13.62 -4.82 -65.98
N VAL A 165 -13.29 -3.91 -66.91
CA VAL A 165 -12.07 -3.08 -66.82
C VAL A 165 -12.10 -2.12 -65.62
N VAL A 166 -13.29 -1.72 -65.12
CA VAL A 166 -13.41 -0.91 -63.91
C VAL A 166 -13.46 -1.79 -62.65
N GLU A 167 -14.11 -2.96 -62.68
CA GLU A 167 -14.03 -3.96 -61.60
C GLU A 167 -12.57 -4.32 -61.29
N ALA A 168 -11.76 -4.60 -62.31
CA ALA A 168 -10.34 -4.91 -62.17
C ALA A 168 -9.55 -3.77 -61.51
N LYS A 169 -9.84 -2.50 -61.85
CA LYS A 169 -9.22 -1.33 -61.20
C LYS A 169 -9.54 -1.25 -59.72
N VAL A 170 -10.79 -1.52 -59.31
CA VAL A 170 -11.15 -1.54 -57.88
C VAL A 170 -10.47 -2.71 -57.17
N ALA A 171 -10.36 -3.88 -57.80
CA ALA A 171 -9.65 -5.03 -57.24
C ALA A 171 -8.14 -4.75 -57.06
N TYR A 172 -7.45 -4.16 -58.05
CA TYR A 172 -6.04 -3.76 -57.89
C TYR A 172 -5.85 -2.70 -56.80
N ALA A 173 -6.73 -1.70 -56.70
CA ALA A 173 -6.68 -0.72 -55.62
C ALA A 173 -6.93 -1.35 -54.24
N LYS A 174 -7.84 -2.33 -54.15
CA LYS A 174 -8.07 -3.12 -52.93
C LYS A 174 -6.81 -3.92 -52.53
N ILE A 175 -6.15 -4.56 -53.49
CA ILE A 175 -4.91 -5.31 -53.25
C ILE A 175 -3.81 -4.39 -52.71
N ALA A 176 -3.67 -3.17 -53.23
CA ALA A 176 -2.73 -2.19 -52.71
C ALA A 176 -3.07 -1.76 -51.26
N MET A 177 -4.35 -1.45 -51.00
CA MET A 177 -4.83 -1.05 -49.67
C MET A 177 -4.65 -2.18 -48.62
N ASP A 178 -5.02 -3.42 -48.96
CA ASP A 178 -4.85 -4.57 -48.07
C ASP A 178 -3.35 -4.83 -47.79
N LYS A 179 -2.50 -4.78 -48.82
CA LYS A 179 -1.04 -4.97 -48.66
C LYS A 179 -0.40 -3.87 -47.80
N ALA A 180 -0.84 -2.61 -47.90
CA ALA A 180 -0.36 -1.54 -47.03
C ALA A 180 -0.76 -1.76 -45.55
N MET A 181 -2.00 -2.21 -45.30
CA MET A 181 -2.51 -2.46 -43.95
C MET A 181 -1.90 -3.72 -43.31
N TYR A 182 -1.94 -4.86 -44.02
CA TYR A 182 -1.71 -6.20 -43.48
C TYR A 182 -0.44 -6.88 -44.00
N GLY A 183 0.15 -6.37 -45.09
CA GLY A 183 1.28 -6.99 -45.80
C GLY A 183 0.90 -8.03 -46.87
N TYR A 184 -0.37 -8.46 -46.90
CA TYR A 184 -0.92 -9.43 -47.84
C TYR A 184 -2.30 -8.98 -48.35
N SER A 185 -2.85 -9.67 -49.35
CA SER A 185 -4.27 -9.57 -49.71
C SER A 185 -4.82 -10.95 -50.04
N THR A 186 -6.08 -11.19 -49.67
CA THR A 186 -6.83 -12.37 -50.11
C THR A 186 -7.42 -12.18 -51.50
N THR A 187 -7.36 -10.98 -52.07
CA THR A 187 -7.94 -10.67 -53.39
C THR A 187 -6.90 -10.91 -54.48
N GLU A 188 -7.29 -11.62 -55.53
CA GLU A 188 -6.44 -11.94 -56.67
C GLU A 188 -7.14 -11.52 -57.97
N VAL A 189 -6.35 -11.23 -59.01
CA VAL A 189 -6.84 -10.80 -60.33
C VAL A 189 -6.04 -11.51 -61.42
N GLU A 190 -6.71 -12.39 -62.16
CA GLU A 190 -6.18 -13.14 -63.29
C GLU A 190 -6.76 -12.63 -64.62
N THR A 191 -6.24 -13.10 -65.75
CA THR A 191 -6.73 -12.74 -67.09
C THR A 191 -7.04 -13.97 -67.94
N GLU A 192 -8.23 -13.98 -68.54
CA GLU A 192 -8.67 -14.98 -69.52
C GLU A 192 -8.82 -14.34 -70.91
N GLN A 193 -8.65 -15.11 -71.98
CA GLN A 193 -8.99 -14.67 -73.34
C GLN A 193 -10.27 -15.35 -73.83
N ARG A 194 -11.26 -14.56 -74.23
CA ARG A 194 -12.55 -15.03 -74.72
C ARG A 194 -12.71 -14.70 -76.20
N LEU A 195 -13.14 -15.67 -77.01
CA LEU A 195 -13.45 -15.48 -78.43
C LEU A 195 -14.78 -14.72 -78.56
N VAL A 196 -14.76 -13.53 -79.16
CA VAL A 196 -15.92 -12.62 -79.26
C VAL A 196 -16.49 -12.54 -80.68
N SER A 197 -15.68 -12.77 -81.73
CA SER A 197 -16.21 -12.96 -83.08
C SER A 197 -15.38 -13.94 -83.91
N LYS A 198 -16.05 -14.87 -84.59
CA LYS A 198 -15.45 -15.76 -85.60
C LYS A 198 -16.13 -15.53 -86.96
N SER A 199 -15.44 -14.87 -87.87
CA SER A 199 -15.94 -14.47 -89.18
C SER A 199 -15.39 -15.40 -90.25
N THR A 200 -16.24 -16.10 -90.99
CA THR A 200 -15.82 -16.91 -92.15
C THR A 200 -16.09 -16.15 -93.43
N SER A 201 -15.05 -15.59 -94.06
CA SER A 201 -15.16 -14.96 -95.37
C SER A 201 -15.06 -16.03 -96.46
N SER A 202 -15.90 -15.92 -97.50
CA SER A 202 -15.90 -16.80 -98.67
C SER A 202 -15.83 -15.94 -99.92
N GLN A 203 -14.70 -15.94 -100.63
CA GLN A 203 -14.54 -15.15 -101.84
C GLN A 203 -14.62 -16.07 -103.06
N THR A 204 -15.72 -15.96 -103.81
CA THR A 204 -15.92 -16.66 -105.08
C THR A 204 -15.67 -15.70 -106.23
N SER A 205 -14.66 -15.96 -107.05
CA SER A 205 -14.42 -15.22 -108.29
C SER A 205 -14.97 -15.97 -109.50
N VAL A 206 -15.46 -15.23 -110.49
CA VAL A 206 -15.93 -15.75 -111.78
C VAL A 206 -14.98 -15.23 -112.85
N GLY A 207 -14.20 -16.13 -113.47
CA GLY A 207 -13.42 -15.79 -114.65
C GLY A 207 -14.26 -15.85 -115.93
N GLU A 208 -13.95 -15.02 -116.92
CA GLU A 208 -14.53 -15.11 -118.28
C GLU A 208 -13.97 -16.34 -119.03
N GLY A 209 -14.32 -17.54 -118.53
CA GLY A 209 -13.67 -18.79 -118.94
C GLY A 209 -14.14 -20.03 -118.18
N ALA A 210 -15.44 -20.13 -117.89
CA ALA A 210 -16.10 -21.35 -117.41
C ALA A 210 -15.45 -22.04 -116.18
N GLY A 211 -15.15 -21.27 -115.13
CA GLY A 211 -14.73 -21.82 -113.83
C GLY A 211 -14.93 -20.83 -112.69
N THR A 212 -15.46 -21.31 -111.56
CA THR A 212 -15.60 -20.55 -110.31
C THR A 212 -14.77 -21.19 -109.22
N THR A 213 -13.83 -20.43 -108.66
CA THR A 213 -13.01 -20.87 -107.51
C THR A 213 -13.48 -20.12 -106.27
N THR A 214 -13.66 -20.85 -105.16
CA THR A 214 -14.02 -20.25 -103.87
C THR A 214 -12.94 -20.57 -102.84
N THR A 215 -12.38 -19.54 -102.22
CA THR A 215 -11.49 -19.66 -101.06
C THR A 215 -12.18 -19.15 -99.81
N THR A 216 -11.97 -19.85 -98.70
CA THR A 216 -12.55 -19.54 -97.38
C THR A 216 -11.46 -19.23 -96.36
N GLY A 217 -11.58 -18.11 -95.65
CA GLY A 217 -10.72 -17.74 -94.53
C GLY A 217 -11.54 -17.48 -93.27
N THR A 218 -10.99 -17.83 -92.10
CA THR A 218 -11.62 -17.59 -90.79
C THR A 218 -10.82 -16.60 -89.97
N ASP A 219 -11.39 -15.41 -89.74
CA ASP A 219 -10.84 -14.41 -88.82
C ASP A 219 -11.45 -14.60 -87.42
N GLU A 220 -10.62 -14.75 -86.40
CA GLU A 220 -11.03 -14.86 -85.00
C GLU A 220 -10.55 -13.64 -84.20
N LYS A 221 -11.45 -13.02 -83.44
CA LYS A 221 -11.12 -11.92 -82.51
C LYS A 221 -11.35 -12.35 -81.07
N TYR A 222 -10.27 -12.36 -80.31
CA TYR A 222 -10.26 -12.57 -78.87
C TYR A 222 -10.25 -11.24 -78.13
N ILE A 223 -10.87 -11.20 -76.96
CA ILE A 223 -10.81 -10.08 -76.02
C ILE A 223 -10.39 -10.61 -74.65
N THR A 224 -9.48 -9.90 -73.98
CA THR A 224 -9.03 -10.22 -72.63
C THR A 224 -10.07 -9.78 -71.60
N TYR A 225 -10.39 -10.67 -70.67
CA TYR A 225 -11.26 -10.46 -69.52
C TYR A 225 -10.46 -10.58 -68.22
N TYR A 226 -10.82 -9.84 -67.19
CA TYR A 226 -10.25 -9.96 -65.85
C TYR A 226 -11.16 -10.82 -64.97
N VAL A 227 -10.58 -11.83 -64.33
CA VAL A 227 -11.24 -12.70 -63.35
C VAL A 227 -10.76 -12.31 -61.95
N ILE A 228 -11.69 -12.06 -61.04
CA ILE A 228 -11.38 -11.56 -59.68
C ILE A 228 -11.79 -12.63 -58.67
N THR A 229 -10.82 -13.15 -57.92
CA THR A 229 -11.00 -14.29 -56.99
C THR A 229 -10.73 -13.87 -55.54
N GLN A 230 -11.04 -14.77 -54.61
CA GLN A 230 -10.59 -14.68 -53.21
C GLN A 230 -9.84 -15.95 -52.83
N ASN A 231 -8.61 -15.80 -52.40
CA ASN A 231 -7.72 -16.84 -51.89
C ASN A 231 -7.42 -16.53 -50.40
N PRO A 232 -8.10 -17.19 -49.45
CA PRO A 232 -7.90 -16.95 -48.02
C PRO A 232 -6.52 -17.39 -47.51
N ASP A 233 -5.86 -18.36 -48.16
CA ASP A 233 -4.62 -18.96 -47.65
C ASP A 233 -3.44 -17.98 -47.65
N ASN A 234 -3.52 -16.89 -48.42
CA ASN A 234 -2.59 -15.76 -48.40
C ASN A 234 -2.50 -15.06 -47.02
N ALA A 235 -3.44 -15.31 -46.10
CA ALA A 235 -3.45 -14.76 -44.75
C ALA A 235 -2.77 -15.65 -43.68
N ASN A 236 -2.42 -16.91 -44.01
CA ASN A 236 -2.06 -17.94 -43.01
C ASN A 236 -0.78 -17.65 -42.19
N ASN A 237 0.05 -16.68 -42.61
CA ASN A 237 1.26 -16.27 -41.89
C ASN A 237 1.07 -15.06 -40.95
N GLY A 238 -0.15 -14.51 -40.85
CA GLY A 238 -0.43 -13.30 -40.08
C GLY A 238 0.09 -12.02 -40.76
N TYR A 239 0.14 -10.91 -40.01
CA TYR A 239 0.58 -9.62 -40.55
C TYR A 239 2.08 -9.61 -40.85
N ALA A 240 2.46 -9.21 -42.08
CA ALA A 240 3.86 -9.17 -42.47
C ALA A 240 4.64 -8.10 -41.70
N GLU A 241 5.94 -8.30 -41.53
CA GLU A 241 6.81 -7.32 -40.87
C GLU A 241 6.86 -6.00 -41.65
N GLY A 242 6.80 -4.87 -40.93
CA GLY A 242 6.71 -3.55 -41.53
C GLY A 242 5.33 -3.16 -42.12
N SER A 243 4.32 -4.05 -42.07
CA SER A 243 2.93 -3.66 -42.35
C SER A 243 2.38 -2.72 -41.25
N LEU A 244 1.40 -1.89 -41.60
CA LEU A 244 0.82 -0.92 -40.68
C LEU A 244 0.26 -1.59 -39.41
N LYS A 245 -0.46 -2.70 -39.56
CA LYS A 245 -1.03 -3.47 -38.43
C LYS A 245 0.07 -4.10 -37.56
N LYS A 246 1.16 -4.61 -38.15
CA LYS A 246 2.27 -5.21 -37.38
C LYS A 246 3.10 -4.18 -36.61
N LEU A 247 3.29 -3.00 -37.17
CA LEU A 247 3.91 -1.87 -36.46
C LEU A 247 3.02 -1.38 -35.30
N GLN A 248 1.69 -1.40 -35.46
CA GLN A 248 0.74 -1.07 -34.39
C GLN A 248 0.75 -2.12 -33.24
N GLU A 249 0.90 -3.42 -33.55
CA GLU A 249 1.14 -4.45 -32.53
C GLU A 249 2.45 -4.20 -31.76
N GLN A 250 3.56 -3.93 -32.47
CA GLN A 250 4.86 -3.63 -31.84
C GLN A 250 4.80 -2.40 -30.93
N LEU A 251 4.01 -1.38 -31.28
CA LEU A 251 3.76 -0.22 -30.40
C LEU A 251 2.92 -0.56 -29.16
N ALA A 252 2.04 -1.57 -29.25
CA ALA A 252 1.17 -2.01 -28.15
C ALA A 252 1.89 -2.92 -27.14
N ASP A 253 2.78 -3.82 -27.61
CA ASP A 253 3.59 -4.71 -26.77
C ASP A 253 4.80 -4.01 -26.12
N TYR A 254 5.14 -2.81 -26.60
CA TYR A 254 6.25 -1.98 -26.14
C TYR A 254 6.39 -1.81 -24.60
N PRO A 255 5.33 -1.76 -23.76
CA PRO A 255 5.46 -1.72 -22.30
C PRO A 255 6.16 -2.96 -21.71
N ASN A 256 5.94 -4.15 -22.29
CA ASN A 256 6.51 -5.41 -21.78
C ASN A 256 8.02 -5.48 -22.04
N TRP A 257 8.47 -4.96 -23.19
CA TRP A 257 9.90 -4.92 -23.58
C TRP A 257 10.78 -4.10 -22.61
N VAL A 258 10.17 -3.17 -21.85
CA VAL A 258 10.86 -2.38 -20.82
C VAL A 258 11.04 -3.17 -19.53
N ALA A 259 10.10 -4.06 -19.17
CA ALA A 259 10.14 -4.82 -17.93
C ALA A 259 11.12 -6.01 -17.96
N ASP A 260 11.14 -6.79 -19.04
CA ASP A 260 11.76 -8.12 -19.05
C ASP A 260 13.29 -8.16 -19.30
N GLY A 261 13.91 -7.02 -19.66
CA GLY A 261 15.25 -7.02 -20.25
C GLY A 261 16.25 -6.09 -19.58
N ASN A 262 17.19 -6.67 -18.83
CA ASN A 262 18.35 -6.01 -18.20
C ASN A 262 19.01 -4.97 -19.13
N ILE A 263 18.97 -3.71 -18.71
CA ILE A 263 19.44 -2.55 -19.47
C ILE A 263 20.96 -2.59 -19.72
N GLU A 264 21.76 -3.06 -18.76
CA GLU A 264 23.21 -3.22 -18.91
C GLU A 264 23.53 -4.23 -20.03
N ALA A 265 22.82 -5.37 -20.03
CA ALA A 265 22.97 -6.39 -21.05
C ALA A 265 22.50 -5.90 -22.44
N LYS A 266 21.42 -5.10 -22.50
CA LYS A 266 20.95 -4.46 -23.74
C LYS A 266 21.96 -3.44 -24.29
N LEU A 267 22.49 -2.55 -23.45
CA LEU A 267 23.46 -1.53 -23.85
C LEU A 267 24.78 -2.16 -24.29
N LYS A 268 25.27 -3.17 -23.56
CA LYS A 268 26.46 -3.93 -23.96
C LYS A 268 26.27 -4.65 -25.29
N ASN A 269 25.12 -5.30 -25.50
CA ASN A 269 24.78 -5.90 -26.80
C ASN A 269 24.67 -4.83 -27.92
N ALA A 270 24.15 -3.64 -27.62
CA ALA A 270 24.10 -2.53 -28.57
C ALA A 270 25.50 -2.05 -28.98
N VAL A 271 26.47 -2.02 -28.06
CA VAL A 271 27.90 -1.78 -28.38
C VAL A 271 28.44 -2.93 -29.24
N GLU A 272 28.31 -4.20 -28.81
CA GLU A 272 28.82 -5.37 -29.55
C GLU A 272 28.20 -5.54 -30.96
N ILE A 273 27.01 -4.99 -31.19
CA ILE A 273 26.34 -4.87 -32.49
C ILE A 273 26.86 -3.67 -33.30
N ALA A 274 27.08 -2.51 -32.67
CA ALA A 274 27.61 -1.31 -33.34
C ALA A 274 29.07 -1.51 -33.78
N GLU A 275 29.91 -2.13 -32.94
CA GLU A 275 31.28 -2.55 -33.26
C GLU A 275 31.30 -3.50 -34.47
N SER A 276 30.46 -4.55 -34.44
CA SER A 276 30.34 -5.54 -35.52
C SER A 276 29.89 -4.90 -36.83
N ASN A 277 28.88 -4.03 -36.78
CA ASN A 277 28.41 -3.27 -37.95
C ASN A 277 29.51 -2.36 -38.53
N LEU A 278 30.30 -1.69 -37.68
CA LEU A 278 31.42 -0.84 -38.12
C LEU A 278 32.55 -1.68 -38.72
N ASN A 279 32.87 -2.83 -38.12
CA ASN A 279 33.88 -3.78 -38.59
C ASN A 279 33.55 -4.31 -40.00
N ILE A 280 32.30 -4.75 -40.21
CA ILE A 280 31.82 -5.24 -41.51
C ILE A 280 31.87 -4.11 -42.55
N ALA A 281 31.35 -2.92 -42.23
CA ALA A 281 31.36 -1.78 -43.14
C ALA A 281 32.79 -1.34 -43.52
N GLN A 282 33.74 -1.39 -42.58
CA GLN A 282 35.14 -1.03 -42.81
C GLN A 282 35.80 -2.02 -43.76
N LYS A 283 35.67 -3.34 -43.50
CA LYS A 283 36.14 -4.39 -44.41
C LYS A 283 35.52 -4.32 -45.80
N THR A 284 34.24 -3.95 -45.90
CA THR A 284 33.54 -3.76 -47.17
C THR A 284 34.15 -2.60 -47.96
N ALA A 285 34.36 -1.45 -47.32
CA ALA A 285 34.98 -0.28 -47.94
C ALA A 285 36.45 -0.52 -48.33
N ASP A 286 37.23 -1.16 -47.45
CA ASP A 286 38.62 -1.50 -47.70
C ASP A 286 38.77 -2.56 -48.81
N GLY A 287 37.80 -3.49 -48.91
CA GLY A 287 37.72 -4.48 -49.99
C GLY A 287 37.41 -3.86 -51.35
N TYR A 288 36.38 -3.02 -51.45
CA TYR A 288 36.12 -2.25 -52.68
C TYR A 288 37.31 -1.35 -53.05
N LYS A 289 38.01 -0.79 -52.06
CA LYS A 289 39.23 -0.03 -52.32
C LYS A 289 40.35 -0.88 -52.90
N ALA A 290 40.64 -2.05 -52.33
CA ALA A 290 41.68 -2.95 -52.83
C ALA A 290 41.40 -3.43 -54.27
N ILE A 291 40.12 -3.47 -54.67
CA ILE A 291 39.67 -3.72 -56.04
C ILE A 291 39.93 -2.51 -56.96
N LEU A 292 39.69 -1.29 -56.49
CA LEU A 292 39.89 -0.04 -57.26
C LEU A 292 41.37 0.37 -57.37
N ASP A 293 42.20 0.01 -56.39
CA ASP A 293 43.65 0.25 -56.39
C ASP A 293 44.42 -0.74 -57.32
N ASN A 294 43.73 -1.71 -57.95
CA ASN A 294 44.32 -2.67 -58.91
C ASN A 294 44.19 -2.22 -60.38
N GLU A 295 45.21 -2.51 -61.18
CA GLU A 295 45.27 -2.18 -62.62
C GLU A 295 44.44 -3.18 -63.49
N TYR A 296 43.15 -3.33 -63.21
CA TYR A 296 42.25 -4.11 -64.07
C TYR A 296 42.00 -3.39 -65.41
N THR A 297 42.16 -4.11 -66.53
CA THR A 297 42.13 -3.57 -67.91
C THR A 297 41.29 -4.38 -68.89
N THR A 298 40.77 -5.54 -68.48
CA THR A 298 39.89 -6.42 -69.25
C THR A 298 38.79 -7.03 -68.38
N LEU A 299 37.70 -7.54 -68.97
CA LEU A 299 36.69 -8.31 -68.19
C LEU A 299 37.28 -9.59 -67.56
N ALA A 300 38.27 -10.22 -68.19
CA ALA A 300 38.91 -11.43 -67.67
C ALA A 300 39.62 -11.18 -66.33
N ASP A 301 40.10 -9.95 -66.07
CA ASP A 301 40.68 -9.56 -64.79
C ASP A 301 39.59 -9.54 -63.68
N TRP A 302 38.43 -8.97 -64.00
CA TRP A 302 37.27 -8.90 -63.10
C TRP A 302 36.68 -10.30 -62.80
N GLU A 303 36.51 -11.14 -63.82
CA GLU A 303 36.10 -12.54 -63.67
C GLU A 303 37.07 -13.35 -62.79
N THR A 304 38.37 -13.05 -62.90
CA THR A 304 39.42 -13.68 -62.08
C THR A 304 39.30 -13.27 -60.61
N GLU A 305 39.00 -12.01 -60.31
CA GLU A 305 38.78 -11.53 -58.93
C GLU A 305 37.49 -12.11 -58.32
N VAL A 306 36.38 -12.17 -59.08
CA VAL A 306 35.14 -12.87 -58.66
C VAL A 306 35.42 -14.33 -58.31
N LYS A 307 36.25 -15.02 -59.12
CA LYS A 307 36.64 -16.41 -58.84
C LYS A 307 37.47 -16.52 -57.57
N LYS A 308 38.46 -15.64 -57.37
CA LYS A 308 39.27 -15.56 -56.15
C LYS A 308 38.41 -15.36 -54.89
N LEU A 309 37.43 -14.46 -54.94
CA LEU A 309 36.49 -14.26 -53.83
C LEU A 309 35.69 -15.54 -53.50
N LYS A 310 35.23 -16.30 -54.50
CA LYS A 310 34.55 -17.59 -54.31
C LYS A 310 35.46 -18.65 -53.66
N ASP A 311 36.71 -18.77 -54.10
CA ASP A 311 37.68 -19.70 -53.52
C ASP A 311 38.05 -19.32 -52.06
N GLU A 312 38.11 -18.02 -51.74
CA GLU A 312 38.29 -17.52 -50.38
C GLU A 312 37.06 -17.75 -49.48
N MET A 313 35.84 -17.58 -49.99
CA MET A 313 34.60 -17.88 -49.26
C MET A 313 34.44 -19.37 -48.95
N ALA A 314 34.77 -20.25 -49.91
CA ALA A 314 34.79 -21.70 -49.67
C ALA A 314 35.79 -22.10 -48.57
N THR A 315 36.90 -21.36 -48.47
CA THR A 315 37.90 -21.54 -47.39
C THR A 315 37.33 -21.09 -46.03
N LEU A 316 36.57 -20.00 -45.99
CA LEU A 316 35.93 -19.49 -44.77
C LEU A 316 34.80 -20.42 -44.27
N ASP A 317 33.98 -20.99 -45.15
CA ASP A 317 32.94 -21.95 -44.75
C ASP A 317 33.55 -23.20 -44.08
N VAL A 318 34.64 -23.73 -44.65
CA VAL A 318 35.40 -24.84 -44.04
C VAL A 318 35.96 -24.44 -42.66
N GLN A 319 36.48 -23.22 -42.49
CA GLN A 319 36.94 -22.73 -41.18
C GLN A 319 35.79 -22.58 -40.18
N LYS A 320 34.65 -22.01 -40.59
CA LYS A 320 33.45 -21.89 -39.77
C LYS A 320 33.00 -23.26 -39.26
N ARG A 321 32.95 -24.25 -40.17
CA ARG A 321 32.56 -25.62 -39.82
C ARG A 321 33.56 -26.32 -38.89
N GLN A 322 34.86 -26.02 -39.01
CA GLN A 322 35.87 -26.48 -38.04
C GLN A 322 35.66 -25.89 -36.65
N TYR A 323 35.36 -24.59 -36.53
CA TYR A 323 35.08 -23.96 -35.23
C TYR A 323 33.74 -24.44 -34.64
N GLU A 324 32.70 -24.67 -35.44
CA GLU A 324 31.44 -25.29 -34.99
C GLU A 324 31.66 -26.69 -34.43
N LEU A 325 32.40 -27.55 -35.14
CA LEU A 325 32.80 -28.87 -34.63
C LEU A 325 33.60 -28.74 -33.33
N LYS A 326 34.48 -27.74 -33.22
CA LYS A 326 35.26 -27.50 -32.00
C LYS A 326 34.39 -27.04 -30.82
N LYS A 327 33.30 -26.31 -31.08
CA LYS A 327 32.31 -25.96 -30.05
C LYS A 327 31.57 -27.20 -29.53
N GLU A 328 31.19 -28.12 -30.41
CA GLU A 328 30.55 -29.38 -30.00
C GLU A 328 31.52 -30.34 -29.29
N GLU A 329 32.79 -30.42 -29.70
CA GLU A 329 33.84 -31.11 -28.93
C GLU A 329 33.95 -30.54 -27.50
N LEU A 330 33.96 -29.22 -27.35
CA LEU A 330 34.04 -28.55 -26.04
C LEU A 330 32.78 -28.78 -25.18
N LYS A 331 31.59 -28.89 -25.78
CA LYS A 331 30.36 -29.30 -25.08
C LYS A 331 30.43 -30.74 -24.61
N VAL A 332 30.89 -31.67 -25.45
CA VAL A 332 31.05 -33.09 -25.09
C VAL A 332 32.10 -33.27 -23.99
N ALA A 333 33.16 -32.47 -23.99
CA ALA A 333 34.17 -32.45 -22.93
C ALA A 333 33.69 -31.77 -21.62
N ASN A 334 32.78 -30.79 -21.70
CA ASN A 334 32.33 -29.99 -20.56
C ASN A 334 30.79 -29.96 -20.39
N PRO A 335 30.09 -31.12 -20.37
CA PRO A 335 28.63 -31.21 -20.50
C PRO A 335 27.84 -30.58 -19.34
N ASN A 336 28.52 -30.27 -18.23
CA ASN A 336 27.91 -29.63 -17.07
C ASN A 336 27.88 -28.10 -17.14
N LEU A 337 28.68 -27.42 -17.99
CA LEU A 337 28.78 -25.95 -17.95
C LEU A 337 27.48 -25.27 -18.38
N GLU A 338 26.96 -25.63 -19.56
CA GLU A 338 25.70 -25.09 -20.10
C GLU A 338 24.52 -25.46 -19.18
N LYS A 339 24.48 -26.71 -18.70
CA LYS A 339 23.49 -27.18 -17.71
C LYS A 339 23.54 -26.41 -16.39
N ASN A 340 24.73 -26.10 -15.88
CA ASN A 340 24.90 -25.34 -14.64
C ASN A 340 24.44 -23.90 -14.80
N LYS A 341 24.75 -23.24 -15.92
CA LYS A 341 24.25 -21.91 -16.29
C LYS A 341 22.72 -21.88 -16.27
N THR A 342 22.05 -22.75 -17.03
CA THR A 342 20.57 -22.82 -17.05
C THR A 342 19.97 -23.17 -15.68
N THR A 343 20.67 -23.99 -14.88
CA THR A 343 20.24 -24.30 -13.50
C THR A 343 20.34 -23.09 -12.57
N ALA A 344 21.35 -22.23 -12.73
CA ALA A 344 21.49 -21.00 -11.98
C ALA A 344 20.48 -19.93 -12.43
N GLU A 345 20.23 -19.81 -13.74
CA GLU A 345 19.21 -18.92 -14.32
C GLU A 345 17.81 -19.25 -13.75
N LYS A 346 17.45 -20.54 -13.69
CA LYS A 346 16.20 -20.96 -13.05
C LYS A 346 16.18 -20.67 -11.54
N LYS A 347 17.25 -20.95 -10.80
CA LYS A 347 17.31 -20.68 -9.35
C LYS A 347 17.10 -19.21 -9.03
N LEU A 348 17.59 -18.30 -9.86
CA LEU A 348 17.38 -16.87 -9.71
C LEU A 348 15.90 -16.51 -9.91
N ALA A 349 15.27 -17.00 -10.99
CA ALA A 349 13.84 -16.79 -11.24
C ALA A 349 12.94 -17.36 -10.12
N ASP A 350 13.25 -18.57 -9.62
CA ASP A 350 12.54 -19.20 -8.50
C ASP A 350 12.71 -18.39 -7.19
N ALA A 351 13.87 -17.76 -6.95
CA ALA A 351 14.15 -16.93 -5.77
C ALA A 351 13.43 -15.56 -5.83
N THR A 352 13.53 -14.84 -6.95
CA THR A 352 12.86 -13.55 -7.15
C THR A 352 11.34 -13.72 -7.07
N GLY A 353 10.80 -14.72 -7.77
CA GLY A 353 9.37 -15.04 -7.75
C GLY A 353 8.85 -15.57 -6.40
N ALA A 354 9.72 -15.81 -5.41
CA ALA A 354 9.36 -16.05 -4.02
C ALA A 354 9.38 -14.74 -3.19
N LEU A 355 10.37 -13.86 -3.42
CA LEU A 355 10.45 -12.53 -2.82
C LEU A 355 9.23 -11.67 -3.16
N ASP A 356 8.81 -11.62 -4.43
CA ASP A 356 7.66 -10.84 -4.88
C ASP A 356 6.36 -11.23 -4.15
N LYS A 357 6.23 -12.53 -3.83
CA LYS A 357 5.03 -13.11 -3.21
C LYS A 357 5.06 -13.07 -1.67
N VAL A 358 6.10 -12.51 -1.06
CA VAL A 358 6.27 -12.52 0.41
C VAL A 358 5.10 -11.85 1.15
N ASN A 359 4.56 -10.75 0.60
CA ASN A 359 3.43 -10.00 1.17
C ASN A 359 2.10 -10.77 1.15
N THR A 360 1.96 -11.77 0.26
CA THR A 360 0.73 -12.57 0.07
C THR A 360 0.86 -14.01 0.59
N THR A 361 2.05 -14.40 1.09
CA THR A 361 2.35 -15.76 1.59
C THR A 361 2.85 -15.81 3.03
N THR A 362 3.29 -14.68 3.61
CA THR A 362 3.79 -14.64 5.00
C THR A 362 2.65 -14.58 6.01
N ASN A 363 2.49 -15.67 6.77
CA ASN A 363 1.62 -15.74 7.95
C ASN A 363 2.24 -15.04 9.17
N VAL A 364 1.39 -14.58 10.10
CA VAL A 364 1.80 -14.04 11.40
C VAL A 364 2.62 -15.04 12.23
N ALA A 365 3.50 -14.53 13.09
CA ALA A 365 4.39 -15.38 13.91
C ALA A 365 3.61 -16.25 14.92
N SER A 366 2.52 -15.71 15.45
CA SER A 366 1.67 -16.29 16.49
C SER A 366 0.21 -15.87 16.30
N ALA A 367 -0.73 -16.62 16.86
CA ALA A 367 -2.08 -16.11 17.06
C ALA A 367 -2.07 -14.95 18.07
N TYR A 368 -3.03 -14.04 17.97
CA TYR A 368 -3.23 -12.95 18.91
C TYR A 368 -4.65 -13.00 19.49
N SER A 369 -4.78 -12.69 20.78
CA SER A 369 -6.05 -12.37 21.42
C SER A 369 -5.82 -11.29 22.48
N LYS A 370 -6.72 -10.31 22.54
CA LYS A 370 -6.80 -9.28 23.57
C LYS A 370 -8.27 -9.03 23.90
N LYS A 371 -8.61 -9.03 25.18
CA LYS A 371 -9.95 -8.67 25.65
C LYS A 371 -10.00 -7.20 26.07
N ALA A 372 -11.06 -6.50 25.66
CA ALA A 372 -11.41 -5.18 26.16
C ALA A 372 -11.76 -5.23 27.65
N ASP A 373 -11.52 -4.13 28.36
CA ASP A 373 -12.05 -3.95 29.70
C ASP A 373 -13.58 -3.74 29.68
N GLN A 374 -14.27 -4.12 30.76
CA GLN A 374 -15.72 -3.97 30.87
C GLN A 374 -16.18 -2.50 30.85
N SER A 375 -15.35 -1.57 31.35
CA SER A 375 -15.66 -0.13 31.36
C SER A 375 -15.84 0.47 29.96
N ILE A 376 -15.15 -0.07 28.95
CA ILE A 376 -15.20 0.40 27.55
C ILE A 376 -16.03 -0.50 26.62
N LEU A 377 -16.38 -1.73 27.05
CA LEU A 377 -17.09 -2.70 26.22
C LEU A 377 -18.42 -2.17 25.66
N LYS A 378 -19.18 -1.38 26.42
CA LYS A 378 -20.42 -0.78 25.90
C LYS A 378 -20.14 0.20 24.76
N GLY A 379 -19.18 1.12 24.92
CA GLY A 379 -18.86 2.13 23.90
C GLY A 379 -18.30 1.52 22.62
N LEU A 380 -17.43 0.49 22.73
CA LEU A 380 -17.01 -0.32 21.58
C LEU A 380 -18.22 -0.98 20.89
N ASN A 381 -19.14 -1.56 21.65
CA ASN A 381 -20.31 -2.24 21.11
C ASN A 381 -21.33 -1.29 20.46
N ASP A 382 -21.49 -0.07 21.01
CA ASP A 382 -22.34 0.98 20.42
C ASP A 382 -21.71 1.49 19.10
N ALA A 383 -20.40 1.75 19.11
CA ALA A 383 -19.67 2.25 17.94
C ALA A 383 -19.57 1.21 16.81
N PHE A 384 -19.50 -0.08 17.14
CA PHE A 384 -19.48 -1.18 16.16
C PHE A 384 -20.69 -1.14 15.23
N ASP A 385 -21.87 -0.80 15.75
CA ASP A 385 -23.11 -0.74 14.94
C ASP A 385 -23.11 0.44 13.95
N GLY A 386 -22.23 1.43 14.14
CA GLY A 386 -21.98 2.52 13.18
C GLY A 386 -21.01 2.15 12.05
N ILE A 387 -20.29 1.02 12.13
CA ILE A 387 -19.25 0.65 11.15
C ILE A 387 -19.82 -0.30 10.11
N SER A 388 -20.11 0.23 8.91
CA SER A 388 -20.60 -0.54 7.77
C SER A 388 -19.62 -1.65 7.37
N GLY A 389 -20.08 -2.91 7.39
CA GLY A 389 -19.25 -4.10 7.16
C GLY A 389 -18.70 -4.77 8.42
N GLY A 390 -18.84 -4.13 9.58
CA GLY A 390 -18.36 -4.65 10.86
C GLY A 390 -16.83 -4.64 10.99
N VAL A 391 -16.34 -5.18 12.11
CA VAL A 391 -14.91 -5.17 12.46
C VAL A 391 -14.39 -6.61 12.58
N ALA A 392 -13.62 -7.06 11.59
CA ALA A 392 -13.12 -8.42 11.52
C ALA A 392 -12.19 -8.76 12.71
N GLY A 393 -12.38 -9.93 13.31
CA GLY A 393 -11.63 -10.37 14.49
C GLY A 393 -12.16 -9.84 15.83
N TYR A 394 -13.15 -8.93 15.84
CA TYR A 394 -13.80 -8.45 17.07
C TYR A 394 -15.08 -9.25 17.39
N ASN A 395 -15.25 -9.64 18.66
CA ASN A 395 -16.41 -10.34 19.17
C ASN A 395 -17.22 -9.44 20.12
N LYS A 396 -18.35 -8.91 19.62
CA LYS A 396 -19.28 -8.02 20.35
C LYS A 396 -19.80 -8.61 21.67
N SER A 397 -19.91 -9.94 21.78
CA SER A 397 -20.43 -10.62 22.98
C SER A 397 -19.38 -10.83 24.08
N THR A 398 -18.08 -10.83 23.75
CA THR A 398 -16.99 -11.03 24.72
C THR A 398 -16.09 -9.81 24.89
N GLY A 399 -16.10 -8.86 23.95
CA GLY A 399 -15.13 -7.77 23.88
C GLY A 399 -13.75 -8.19 23.40
N GLU A 400 -13.63 -9.35 22.74
CA GLU A 400 -12.36 -9.94 22.36
C GLU A 400 -11.96 -9.58 20.92
N PHE A 401 -10.71 -9.14 20.75
CA PHE A 401 -10.05 -8.86 19.48
C PHE A 401 -9.02 -9.97 19.22
N SER A 402 -9.12 -10.69 18.11
CA SER A 402 -8.28 -11.87 17.86
C SER A 402 -8.03 -12.20 16.39
N TYR A 403 -6.91 -12.87 16.13
CA TYR A 403 -6.62 -13.54 14.85
C TYR A 403 -5.81 -14.82 15.03
N ALA A 404 -6.04 -15.79 14.14
CA ALA A 404 -5.37 -17.08 14.15
C ALA A 404 -3.96 -17.02 13.51
N LYS A 405 -3.08 -17.96 13.87
CA LYS A 405 -1.72 -18.06 13.30
C LYS A 405 -1.69 -18.31 11.78
N THR A 406 -2.81 -18.74 11.20
CA THR A 406 -2.98 -18.97 9.75
C THR A 406 -3.36 -17.71 8.96
N VAL A 407 -3.43 -16.55 9.61
CA VAL A 407 -3.70 -15.26 8.95
C VAL A 407 -2.40 -14.66 8.40
N LEU A 408 -2.47 -14.10 7.19
CA LEU A 408 -1.36 -13.36 6.57
C LEU A 408 -1.05 -12.09 7.37
N VAL A 409 0.23 -11.69 7.47
CA VAL A 409 0.63 -10.46 8.18
C VAL A 409 -0.16 -9.24 7.69
N THR A 410 -0.29 -9.08 6.37
CA THR A 410 -1.08 -8.01 5.74
C THR A 410 -2.52 -7.98 6.23
N LYS A 411 -3.19 -9.14 6.29
CA LYS A 411 -4.58 -9.26 6.79
C LYS A 411 -4.71 -9.06 8.30
N ALA A 412 -3.69 -9.42 9.07
CA ALA A 412 -3.66 -9.12 10.51
C ALA A 412 -3.47 -7.61 10.75
N GLN A 413 -2.66 -6.93 9.94
CA GLN A 413 -2.51 -5.48 9.98
C GLN A 413 -3.80 -4.75 9.57
N GLU A 414 -4.50 -5.22 8.54
CA GLU A 414 -5.84 -4.73 8.16
C GLU A 414 -6.86 -4.88 9.30
N GLN A 415 -6.85 -6.02 9.99
CA GLN A 415 -7.72 -6.27 11.15
C GLN A 415 -7.38 -5.32 12.31
N ILE A 416 -6.11 -5.16 12.66
CA ILE A 416 -5.65 -4.22 13.69
C ILE A 416 -6.03 -2.77 13.34
N ASP A 417 -5.96 -2.36 12.08
CA ASP A 417 -6.44 -1.04 11.65
C ASP A 417 -7.96 -0.91 11.76
N GLY A 418 -8.71 -1.98 11.54
CA GLY A 418 -10.14 -2.04 11.87
C GLY A 418 -10.42 -1.89 13.37
N TRP A 419 -9.58 -2.47 14.22
CA TRP A 419 -9.70 -2.36 15.69
C TRP A 419 -9.38 -0.95 16.19
N ASN A 420 -8.35 -0.31 15.62
CA ASN A 420 -8.03 1.09 15.90
C ASN A 420 -9.17 2.02 15.46
N LYS A 421 -9.75 1.80 14.27
CA LYS A 421 -10.95 2.55 13.80
C LYS A 421 -12.17 2.35 14.71
N LEU A 422 -12.34 1.18 15.31
CA LEU A 422 -13.41 0.93 16.29
C LEU A 422 -13.20 1.75 17.57
N ILE A 423 -11.95 1.86 18.05
CA ILE A 423 -11.62 2.75 19.18
C ILE A 423 -11.91 4.21 18.80
N ASP A 424 -11.44 4.66 17.63
CA ASP A 424 -11.60 6.05 17.19
C ASP A 424 -13.08 6.45 16.98
N ALA A 425 -13.93 5.52 16.58
CA ALA A 425 -15.39 5.70 16.57
C ALA A 425 -15.99 5.71 18.00
N ALA A 426 -15.53 4.83 18.89
CA ALA A 426 -15.99 4.76 20.28
C ALA A 426 -15.54 5.94 21.16
N THR A 427 -14.52 6.69 20.72
CA THR A 427 -14.00 7.89 21.40
C THR A 427 -14.20 9.16 20.56
N GLN A 428 -15.16 9.18 19.64
CA GLN A 428 -15.45 10.36 18.82
C GLN A 428 -15.78 11.58 19.69
N GLY A 429 -15.01 12.66 19.52
CA GLY A 429 -15.13 13.88 20.34
C GLY A 429 -14.34 13.87 21.65
N ILE A 430 -13.59 12.80 21.95
CA ILE A 430 -12.63 12.75 23.06
C ILE A 430 -11.22 12.76 22.47
N ASP A 431 -10.42 13.75 22.84
CA ASP A 431 -8.99 13.74 22.53
C ASP A 431 -8.28 12.73 23.45
N LEU A 432 -7.87 11.59 22.90
CA LEU A 432 -7.12 10.57 23.63
C LEU A 432 -5.66 10.98 23.85
N GLU A 433 -5.11 11.91 23.08
CA GLU A 433 -3.73 12.34 23.20
C GLU A 433 -3.59 13.37 24.34
N ASP A 434 -4.48 14.38 24.39
CA ASP A 434 -4.51 15.43 25.42
C ASP A 434 -5.51 15.19 26.59
N LEU A 435 -5.43 13.99 27.19
CA LEU A 435 -6.12 13.71 28.46
C LEU A 435 -5.53 14.48 29.66
N ALA A 436 -4.45 15.24 29.48
CA ALA A 436 -3.81 16.01 30.55
C ALA A 436 -4.66 17.21 30.98
N TRP A 437 -5.17 18.00 30.03
CA TRP A 437 -6.10 19.09 30.34
C TRP A 437 -7.43 18.59 30.90
N SER A 438 -7.95 17.47 30.37
CA SER A 438 -9.18 16.86 30.90
C SER A 438 -9.04 16.49 32.39
N LYS A 439 -7.88 15.95 32.80
CA LYS A 439 -7.61 15.58 34.20
C LYS A 439 -7.56 16.78 35.15
N LEU A 440 -7.17 17.96 34.66
CA LEU A 440 -7.26 19.20 35.43
C LEU A 440 -8.70 19.63 35.69
N GLU A 441 -9.64 19.34 34.77
CA GLU A 441 -11.06 19.69 34.95
C GLU A 441 -11.74 18.83 36.02
N VAL A 442 -11.38 17.54 36.14
CA VAL A 442 -11.81 16.70 37.27
C VAL A 442 -11.37 17.29 38.61
N VAL A 443 -10.11 17.74 38.73
CA VAL A 443 -9.61 18.35 39.97
C VAL A 443 -10.38 19.62 40.34
N LYS A 444 -10.86 20.40 39.36
CA LYS A 444 -11.76 21.55 39.63
C LYS A 444 -13.15 21.09 40.07
N ALA A 445 -13.70 20.05 39.45
CA ALA A 445 -15.01 19.51 39.80
C ALA A 445 -15.02 18.89 41.21
N ASP A 446 -13.97 18.16 41.60
CA ASP A 446 -13.79 17.64 42.96
C ASP A 446 -13.68 18.78 44.00
N ALA A 447 -12.97 19.86 43.67
CA ALA A 447 -12.85 21.03 44.53
C ALA A 447 -14.20 21.76 44.71
N GLU A 448 -14.98 21.94 43.64
CA GLU A 448 -16.31 22.55 43.72
C GLU A 448 -17.32 21.64 44.42
N ALA A 449 -17.24 20.32 44.23
CA ALA A 449 -18.03 19.34 44.98
C ALA A 449 -17.71 19.38 46.49
N THR A 450 -16.42 19.47 46.85
CA THR A 450 -15.98 19.64 48.25
C THR A 450 -16.58 20.91 48.85
N LYS A 451 -16.43 22.04 48.17
CA LYS A 451 -16.97 23.36 48.57
C LYS A 451 -18.51 23.38 48.67
N ALA A 452 -19.21 22.72 47.76
CA ALA A 452 -20.68 22.58 47.81
C ALA A 452 -21.11 21.75 49.03
N ASN A 453 -20.40 20.64 49.32
CA ASN A 453 -20.65 19.79 50.48
C ASN A 453 -20.39 20.54 51.79
N GLU A 454 -19.26 21.26 51.93
CA GLU A 454 -18.97 22.11 53.10
C GLU A 454 -20.04 23.20 53.32
N THR A 455 -20.54 23.80 52.24
CA THR A 455 -21.59 24.83 52.29
C THR A 455 -22.92 24.24 52.76
N TYR A 456 -23.31 23.09 52.22
CA TYR A 456 -24.49 22.34 52.70
C TYR A 456 -24.36 21.98 54.18
N ASP A 457 -23.20 21.45 54.60
CA ASP A 457 -22.96 21.01 55.97
C ASP A 457 -23.02 22.17 56.99
N ALA A 458 -22.69 23.39 56.57
CA ALA A 458 -22.82 24.60 57.37
C ALA A 458 -24.28 25.08 57.46
N ASP A 459 -24.98 25.12 56.33
CA ASP A 459 -26.38 25.57 56.27
C ASP A 459 -27.36 24.59 56.92
N TYR A 460 -27.08 23.29 56.84
CA TYR A 460 -27.83 22.26 57.56
C TYR A 460 -27.78 22.49 59.07
N LYS A 461 -26.59 22.71 59.63
CA LYS A 461 -26.40 23.03 61.06
C LYS A 461 -27.06 24.35 61.46
N ALA A 462 -27.10 25.33 60.55
CA ALA A 462 -27.83 26.59 60.77
C ALA A 462 -29.36 26.37 60.78
N TRP A 463 -29.89 25.55 59.88
CA TRP A 463 -31.31 25.15 59.86
C TRP A 463 -31.70 24.37 61.11
N GLU A 464 -30.90 23.40 61.57
CA GLU A 464 -31.20 22.65 62.81
C GLU A 464 -31.31 23.58 64.01
N LYS A 465 -30.33 24.49 64.18
CA LYS A 465 -30.35 25.48 65.26
C LYS A 465 -31.57 26.39 65.21
N ALA A 466 -31.97 26.83 64.02
CA ALA A 466 -33.13 27.70 63.84
C ALA A 466 -34.46 26.95 64.09
N ARG A 467 -34.57 25.72 63.56
CA ARG A 467 -35.67 24.78 63.83
C ARG A 467 -35.87 24.55 65.33
N ASP A 468 -34.78 24.24 66.04
CA ASP A 468 -34.87 23.88 67.46
C ASP A 468 -35.21 25.09 68.33
N LYS A 469 -34.70 26.29 68.00
CA LYS A 469 -35.14 27.54 68.67
C LYS A 469 -36.60 27.86 68.37
N TYR A 470 -37.11 27.58 67.16
CA TYR A 470 -38.54 27.72 66.88
C TYR A 470 -39.39 26.72 67.70
N ILE A 471 -38.97 25.45 67.79
CA ILE A 471 -39.67 24.42 68.58
C ILE A 471 -39.71 24.79 70.07
N GLU A 472 -38.64 25.36 70.62
CA GLU A 472 -38.61 25.85 72.01
C GLU A 472 -39.70 26.92 72.27
N VAL A 473 -39.84 27.90 71.38
CA VAL A 473 -40.77 29.03 71.57
C VAL A 473 -42.18 28.76 71.06
N GLU A 474 -42.39 27.71 70.26
CA GLU A 474 -43.71 27.35 69.72
C GLU A 474 -44.73 27.07 70.85
N ALA A 475 -44.28 26.47 71.95
CA ALA A 475 -45.12 26.15 73.12
C ALA A 475 -45.56 27.37 73.96
N ILE A 476 -44.96 28.55 73.76
CA ILE A 476 -45.26 29.75 74.55
C ILE A 476 -46.63 30.34 74.16
N ASP A 477 -47.54 30.50 75.13
CA ASP A 477 -48.82 31.20 74.93
C ASP A 477 -48.78 32.62 75.52
N ILE A 478 -48.41 33.57 74.66
CA ILE A 478 -48.39 35.01 74.96
C ILE A 478 -49.76 35.51 75.47
N ASN A 479 -50.89 34.89 75.08
CA ASN A 479 -52.20 35.30 75.58
C ASN A 479 -52.43 34.81 77.02
N ALA A 480 -51.88 33.66 77.39
CA ALA A 480 -51.93 33.16 78.76
C ALA A 480 -51.09 34.04 79.71
N SER A 481 -49.86 34.39 79.34
CA SER A 481 -49.03 35.29 80.16
C SER A 481 -49.53 36.74 80.16
N LYS A 482 -50.07 37.25 79.04
CA LYS A 482 -50.81 38.52 79.03
C LYS A 482 -51.98 38.51 80.02
N LYS A 483 -52.77 37.44 80.02
CA LYS A 483 -53.90 37.27 80.95
C LYS A 483 -53.43 37.10 82.40
N ALA A 484 -52.24 36.55 82.63
CA ALA A 484 -51.61 36.53 83.95
C ALA A 484 -51.23 37.96 84.41
N VAL A 485 -50.69 38.81 83.53
CA VAL A 485 -50.46 40.24 83.81
C VAL A 485 -51.77 40.97 84.11
N GLU A 486 -52.80 40.81 83.27
CA GLU A 486 -54.11 41.43 83.49
C GLU A 486 -54.72 41.01 84.84
N THR A 487 -54.55 39.73 85.22
CA THR A 487 -54.94 39.19 86.52
C THR A 487 -54.10 39.77 87.67
N ALA A 488 -52.78 39.93 87.47
CA ALA A 488 -51.87 40.52 88.47
C ALA A 488 -52.18 42.01 88.70
N ILE A 489 -52.46 42.79 87.64
CA ILE A 489 -52.92 44.18 87.72
C ILE A 489 -54.26 44.25 88.46
N ALA A 490 -55.22 43.38 88.12
CA ALA A 490 -56.52 43.35 88.78
C ALA A 490 -56.44 42.90 90.25
N ALA A 491 -55.48 42.05 90.62
CA ALA A 491 -55.20 41.69 92.01
C ALA A 491 -54.51 42.84 92.76
N TYR A 492 -53.52 43.48 92.15
CA TYR A 492 -52.80 44.63 92.70
C TYR A 492 -53.76 45.79 93.00
N ASN A 493 -54.62 46.17 92.05
CA ASN A 493 -55.59 47.26 92.20
C ASN A 493 -56.70 47.01 93.25
N LYS A 494 -56.86 45.76 93.73
CA LYS A 494 -57.78 45.41 94.84
C LYS A 494 -57.13 45.53 96.22
N LEU A 495 -55.81 45.65 96.31
CA LEU A 495 -55.10 45.84 97.57
C LEU A 495 -55.31 47.26 98.12
N GLY A 496 -55.46 47.35 99.45
CA GLY A 496 -55.42 48.63 100.15
C GLY A 496 -54.04 49.29 100.07
N ASP A 497 -54.00 50.61 100.26
CA ASP A 497 -52.85 51.46 99.93
C ASP A 497 -51.54 51.01 100.61
N ALA A 498 -51.60 50.72 101.91
CA ALA A 498 -50.46 50.20 102.70
C ALA A 498 -50.04 48.75 102.37
N ALA A 499 -50.79 48.05 101.51
CA ALA A 499 -50.41 46.75 100.95
C ALA A 499 -49.85 46.85 99.52
N ARG A 500 -50.19 47.92 98.78
CA ARG A 500 -49.66 48.21 97.43
C ARG A 500 -48.22 48.76 97.45
N THR A 501 -47.79 49.34 98.57
CA THR A 501 -46.40 49.74 98.83
C THR A 501 -45.47 48.57 99.18
N GLN A 502 -46.00 47.37 99.45
CA GLN A 502 -45.18 46.23 99.86
C GLN A 502 -44.48 45.56 98.66
N ASP A 503 -43.17 45.41 98.75
CA ASP A 503 -42.31 44.72 97.78
C ASP A 503 -42.87 43.36 97.34
N ALA A 504 -43.39 42.55 98.28
CA ALA A 504 -43.95 41.23 97.97
C ALA A 504 -45.22 41.26 97.09
N ASN A 505 -45.89 42.41 96.96
CA ASN A 505 -47.05 42.59 96.08
C ASN A 505 -46.69 43.31 94.78
N ILE A 506 -45.74 44.24 94.82
CA ILE A 506 -45.14 44.84 93.62
C ILE A 506 -44.39 43.76 92.80
N SER A 507 -43.66 42.87 93.48
CA SER A 507 -42.87 41.80 92.85
C SER A 507 -43.75 40.85 92.03
N LYS A 508 -44.91 40.43 92.54
CA LYS A 508 -45.84 39.55 91.80
C LYS A 508 -46.29 40.14 90.47
N LEU A 509 -46.55 41.45 90.44
CA LEU A 509 -46.89 42.16 89.21
C LEU A 509 -45.67 42.28 88.29
N ALA A 510 -44.52 42.66 88.83
CA ALA A 510 -43.29 42.82 88.05
C ALA A 510 -42.81 41.50 87.43
N THR A 511 -42.93 40.38 88.14
CA THR A 511 -42.65 39.02 87.64
C THR A 511 -43.60 38.65 86.52
N ALA A 512 -44.93 38.81 86.69
CA ALA A 512 -45.89 38.51 85.62
C ALA A 512 -45.63 39.36 84.36
N LEU A 513 -45.25 40.63 84.53
CA LEU A 513 -44.85 41.50 83.43
C LEU A 513 -43.56 41.00 82.76
N ALA A 514 -42.54 40.63 83.53
CA ALA A 514 -41.29 40.08 83.01
C ALA A 514 -41.51 38.77 82.23
N GLU A 515 -42.37 37.88 82.72
CA GLU A 515 -42.75 36.63 82.05
C GLU A 515 -43.44 36.92 80.70
N TYR A 516 -44.49 37.76 80.69
CA TYR A 516 -45.17 38.20 79.46
C TYR A 516 -44.24 38.87 78.45
N TYR A 517 -43.30 39.70 78.93
CA TYR A 517 -42.32 40.34 78.08
C TYR A 517 -41.27 39.38 77.52
N GLN A 518 -40.83 38.41 78.32
CA GLN A 518 -39.88 37.37 77.87
C GLN A 518 -40.55 36.48 76.82
N ASP A 519 -41.78 36.02 77.07
CA ASP A 519 -42.59 35.25 76.13
C ASP A 519 -42.75 35.94 74.77
N ALA A 520 -43.09 37.23 74.79
CA ALA A 520 -43.27 38.04 73.59
C ALA A 520 -41.96 38.33 72.84
N LEU A 521 -40.84 38.45 73.58
CA LEU A 521 -39.51 38.66 73.02
C LEU A 521 -38.94 37.37 72.40
N ASP A 522 -39.12 36.22 73.06
CA ASP A 522 -38.66 34.93 72.56
C ASP A 522 -39.46 34.46 71.34
N LYS A 523 -40.80 34.52 71.39
CA LYS A 523 -41.65 33.95 70.32
C LYS A 523 -41.92 34.90 69.15
N GLU A 524 -42.15 36.19 69.42
CA GLU A 524 -42.55 37.17 68.40
C GLU A 524 -41.51 38.30 68.18
N LEU A 525 -40.36 38.24 68.87
CA LEU A 525 -39.34 39.30 68.87
C LEU A 525 -39.88 40.69 69.23
N LYS A 526 -40.90 40.74 70.10
CA LYS A 526 -41.59 41.98 70.49
C LYS A 526 -41.12 42.51 71.84
N SER A 527 -41.13 43.82 71.96
CA SER A 527 -40.78 44.57 73.18
C SER A 527 -41.80 45.71 73.41
N THR A 528 -41.87 46.29 74.60
CA THR A 528 -42.83 47.39 74.87
C THR A 528 -42.50 48.62 74.03
N LYS A 529 -43.51 49.24 73.40
CA LYS A 529 -43.33 50.55 72.73
C LYS A 529 -42.97 51.67 73.72
N ALA A 530 -43.35 51.51 74.98
CA ALA A 530 -42.93 52.40 76.05
C ALA A 530 -41.41 52.25 76.28
N GLU A 531 -40.67 53.31 75.98
CA GLU A 531 -39.26 53.46 76.33
C GLU A 531 -39.10 54.18 77.67
N ALA A 532 -37.96 53.99 78.31
CA ALA A 532 -37.55 54.75 79.47
C ALA A 532 -36.07 55.11 79.44
N THR A 533 -35.70 56.19 80.12
CA THR A 533 -34.32 56.71 80.14
C THR A 533 -33.57 56.29 81.40
N GLU A 534 -32.48 55.54 81.26
CA GLU A 534 -31.65 55.16 82.40
C GLU A 534 -30.74 56.34 82.83
N ALA A 535 -31.03 56.94 83.99
CA ALA A 535 -30.37 58.18 84.45
C ALA A 535 -28.84 58.06 84.68
N SER A 536 -28.29 56.85 84.82
CA SER A 536 -26.86 56.55 84.98
C SER A 536 -26.09 56.56 83.66
N THR A 537 -26.73 56.20 82.53
CA THR A 537 -26.09 56.06 81.21
C THR A 537 -26.66 57.02 80.16
N ASN A 538 -27.78 57.68 80.46
CA ASN A 538 -28.59 58.47 79.54
C ASN A 538 -29.02 57.69 78.28
N THR A 539 -29.19 56.37 78.39
CA THR A 539 -29.69 55.53 77.29
C THR A 539 -31.18 55.27 77.43
N LYS A 540 -31.91 55.42 76.31
CA LYS A 540 -33.29 54.94 76.17
C LYS A 540 -33.31 53.47 75.75
N LYS A 541 -34.19 52.68 76.37
CA LYS A 541 -34.54 51.31 75.93
C LYS A 541 -36.01 51.03 76.25
N ALA A 542 -36.59 50.03 75.60
CA ALA A 542 -37.91 49.51 75.94
C ALA A 542 -37.99 49.11 77.42
N ILE A 543 -39.08 49.48 78.10
CA ILE A 543 -39.36 49.14 79.51
C ILE A 543 -39.31 47.62 79.74
N SER A 544 -39.74 46.81 78.77
CA SER A 544 -39.67 45.36 78.83
C SER A 544 -38.25 44.82 79.05
N ALA A 545 -37.26 45.34 78.33
CA ALA A 545 -35.87 44.88 78.42
C ALA A 545 -35.27 45.14 79.82
N TRP A 546 -35.71 46.22 80.48
CA TRP A 546 -35.34 46.52 81.86
C TRP A 546 -36.06 45.62 82.87
N ILE A 547 -37.37 45.41 82.71
CA ILE A 547 -38.17 44.59 83.63
C ILE A 547 -37.76 43.11 83.56
N ILE A 548 -37.43 42.59 82.38
CA ILE A 548 -36.82 41.25 82.24
C ILE A 548 -35.54 41.13 83.08
N ALA A 549 -34.64 42.10 82.98
CA ALA A 549 -33.30 42.02 83.58
C ALA A 549 -33.29 42.09 85.13
N ASN A 550 -34.25 42.80 85.75
CA ASN A 550 -34.45 42.80 87.20
C ASN A 550 -35.88 43.27 87.55
N PRO A 551 -36.86 42.35 87.64
CA PRO A 551 -38.28 42.72 87.68
C PRO A 551 -38.63 43.71 88.79
N LEU A 552 -38.35 43.36 90.05
CA LEU A 552 -38.76 44.18 91.20
C LEU A 552 -38.01 45.51 91.25
N ALA A 553 -36.70 45.53 91.02
CA ALA A 553 -35.93 46.78 91.12
C ALA A 553 -36.25 47.73 89.97
N ASN A 554 -36.31 47.23 88.74
CA ASN A 554 -36.51 48.06 87.55
C ASN A 554 -37.97 48.47 87.38
N PHE A 555 -38.96 47.67 87.78
CA PHE A 555 -40.34 48.15 87.86
C PHE A 555 -40.45 49.36 88.81
N LYS A 556 -39.77 49.33 89.97
CA LYS A 556 -39.78 50.47 90.90
C LYS A 556 -39.09 51.72 90.33
N SER A 557 -37.86 51.59 89.81
CA SER A 557 -37.09 52.75 89.33
C SER A 557 -37.64 53.35 88.04
N ILE A 558 -38.04 52.51 87.09
CA ILE A 558 -38.32 52.94 85.72
C ILE A 558 -39.81 53.20 85.50
N VAL A 559 -40.67 52.23 85.84
CA VAL A 559 -42.13 52.40 85.73
C VAL A 559 -42.66 53.33 86.84
N GLY A 560 -42.00 53.40 88.00
CA GLY A 560 -42.30 54.40 89.02
C GLY A 560 -42.12 55.85 88.53
N LEU A 561 -41.03 56.15 87.81
CA LEU A 561 -40.74 57.50 87.32
C LEU A 561 -41.51 57.85 86.04
N GLU A 562 -41.49 57.01 85.01
CA GLU A 562 -42.04 57.34 83.68
C GLU A 562 -43.58 57.23 83.64
N LEU A 563 -44.20 56.42 84.52
CA LEU A 563 -45.67 56.28 84.63
C LEU A 563 -46.26 56.81 85.94
N ASN A 564 -45.45 57.40 86.85
CA ASN A 564 -45.88 57.91 88.17
C ASN A 564 -46.68 56.90 89.02
N LEU A 565 -46.45 55.59 88.84
CA LEU A 565 -47.23 54.55 89.50
C LEU A 565 -46.83 54.33 90.97
N ILE A 566 -45.63 54.73 91.38
CA ILE A 566 -45.17 54.71 92.77
C ILE A 566 -44.31 55.94 93.12
N GLU A 567 -44.27 56.28 94.41
CA GLU A 567 -43.33 57.23 95.00
C GLU A 567 -42.45 56.48 96.01
N TRP A 568 -41.18 56.86 96.15
CA TRP A 568 -40.24 56.19 97.04
C TRP A 568 -39.23 57.13 97.69
N THR A 569 -38.61 56.69 98.78
CA THR A 569 -37.53 57.41 99.47
C THR A 569 -36.59 56.39 100.09
N ALA A 570 -35.27 56.57 99.91
CA ALA A 570 -34.24 55.65 100.40
C ALA A 570 -34.47 54.16 100.03
N GLY A 571 -35.04 53.89 98.84
CA GLY A 571 -35.34 52.54 98.33
C GLY A 571 -36.66 51.93 98.80
N ALA A 572 -37.30 52.49 99.84
CA ALA A 572 -38.62 52.07 100.31
C ALA A 572 -39.74 52.82 99.57
N VAL A 573 -40.78 52.09 99.15
CA VAL A 573 -41.94 52.69 98.48
C VAL A 573 -42.84 53.35 99.51
N THR A 574 -42.98 54.67 99.43
CA THR A 574 -43.70 55.50 100.40
C THR A 574 -45.19 55.62 100.03
N LYS A 575 -45.50 55.58 98.73
CA LYS A 575 -46.87 55.58 98.20
C LYS A 575 -46.92 54.79 96.89
N ALA A 576 -48.05 54.15 96.64
CA ALA A 576 -48.31 53.44 95.41
C ALA A 576 -49.70 53.83 94.88
N ASN A 577 -49.81 54.05 93.57
CA ASN A 577 -51.05 54.40 92.89
C ASN A 577 -51.73 53.14 92.34
N LYS A 578 -52.99 53.27 91.89
CA LYS A 578 -53.64 52.22 91.11
C LYS A 578 -53.13 52.32 89.67
N ILE A 579 -53.05 51.18 89.01
CA ILE A 579 -52.69 51.10 87.60
C ILE A 579 -53.99 51.31 86.82
N GLU A 580 -54.22 52.54 86.41
CA GLU A 580 -55.38 52.90 85.61
C GLU A 580 -55.26 52.35 84.19
N GLN A 581 -56.39 52.24 83.49
CA GLN A 581 -56.45 51.49 82.21
C GLN A 581 -55.51 52.07 81.13
N ALA A 582 -55.23 53.37 81.15
CA ALA A 582 -54.28 54.00 80.24
C ALA A 582 -52.84 53.49 80.43
N ASP A 583 -52.41 53.28 81.68
CA ASP A 583 -51.04 52.84 82.00
C ASP A 583 -50.91 51.32 81.94
N ALA A 584 -51.98 50.58 82.26
CA ALA A 584 -52.08 49.16 81.93
C ALA A 584 -51.92 48.92 80.43
N ASN A 585 -52.56 49.74 79.58
CA ASN A 585 -52.41 49.66 78.13
C ASN A 585 -50.97 49.96 77.67
N LYS A 586 -50.29 50.99 78.23
CA LYS A 586 -48.88 51.28 77.90
C LYS A 586 -47.92 50.13 78.25
N LEU A 587 -48.17 49.43 79.36
CA LEU A 587 -47.40 48.25 79.76
C LEU A 587 -47.69 47.06 78.84
N LEU A 588 -48.95 46.87 78.40
CA LEU A 588 -49.35 45.78 77.52
C LEU A 588 -49.14 46.05 76.01
N GLU A 589 -48.72 47.26 75.61
CA GLU A 589 -48.54 47.62 74.20
C GLU A 589 -47.13 47.28 73.69
N LEU A 590 -47.09 46.25 72.85
CA LEU A 590 -45.88 45.75 72.21
C LEU A 590 -45.65 46.31 70.80
N GLY A 591 -44.38 46.46 70.44
CA GLY A 591 -43.88 46.76 69.10
C GLY A 591 -42.82 45.74 68.67
N ALA A 592 -42.48 45.72 67.38
CA ALA A 592 -41.44 44.84 66.85
C ALA A 592 -40.04 45.32 67.27
N SER A 593 -39.15 44.39 67.62
CA SER A 593 -37.73 44.65 67.85
C SER A 593 -36.92 44.30 66.59
N ALA A 594 -35.64 44.67 66.55
CA ALA A 594 -34.79 44.42 65.37
C ALA A 594 -34.32 42.96 65.27
N GLY A 595 -34.62 42.30 64.15
CA GLY A 595 -34.21 40.94 63.82
C GLY A 595 -35.32 40.17 63.09
N ASP A 596 -35.06 38.90 62.77
CA ASP A 596 -36.08 37.96 62.30
C ASP A 596 -36.67 37.22 63.50
N VAL A 597 -37.99 36.99 63.51
CA VAL A 597 -38.62 36.10 64.51
C VAL A 597 -38.12 34.66 64.31
N PRO A 598 -38.19 33.76 65.32
CA PRO A 598 -37.67 32.39 65.16
C PRO A 598 -38.31 31.60 64.01
N TYR A 599 -39.60 31.83 63.72
CA TYR A 599 -40.27 31.24 62.55
C TYR A 599 -39.62 31.69 61.23
N ASP A 600 -39.45 33.00 61.01
CA ASP A 600 -38.86 33.54 59.78
C ASP A 600 -37.37 33.16 59.65
N SER A 601 -36.66 33.09 60.78
CA SER A 601 -35.27 32.60 60.84
C SER A 601 -35.17 31.14 60.38
N TRP A 602 -36.01 30.27 60.94
CA TRP A 602 -36.11 28.86 60.56
C TRP A 602 -36.57 28.70 59.11
N LYS A 603 -37.50 29.54 58.64
CA LYS A 603 -37.97 29.55 57.27
C LYS A 603 -36.88 29.90 56.26
N LYS A 604 -36.17 31.00 56.48
CA LYS A 604 -35.02 31.41 55.65
C LYS A 604 -33.95 30.32 55.60
N ALA A 605 -33.66 29.67 56.74
CA ALA A 605 -32.72 28.56 56.78
C ALA A 605 -33.23 27.31 56.02
N SER A 606 -34.53 26.98 56.13
CA SER A 606 -35.17 25.87 55.40
C SER A 606 -35.09 26.06 53.88
N THR A 607 -35.48 27.25 53.39
CA THR A 607 -35.32 27.63 51.98
C THR A 607 -33.85 27.53 51.54
N LYS A 608 -32.90 28.03 52.33
CA LYS A 608 -31.48 28.04 51.94
C LYS A 608 -30.90 26.63 51.77
N VAL A 609 -31.20 25.71 52.69
CA VAL A 609 -30.60 24.37 52.67
C VAL A 609 -31.35 23.36 51.80
N PHE A 610 -32.69 23.44 51.71
CA PHE A 610 -33.52 22.47 50.99
C PHE A 610 -34.27 23.03 49.76
N GLY A 611 -34.22 24.34 49.52
CA GLY A 611 -34.97 25.00 48.45
C GLY A 611 -36.46 25.17 48.76
N ASP A 612 -37.12 26.09 48.05
CA ASP A 612 -38.54 26.35 48.27
C ASP A 612 -39.45 25.22 47.76
N ASN A 613 -38.99 24.40 46.81
CA ASN A 613 -39.74 23.23 46.32
C ASN A 613 -40.09 22.23 47.43
N PHE A 614 -39.29 22.14 48.51
CA PHE A 614 -39.61 21.30 49.66
C PHE A 614 -40.42 21.98 50.77
N ASN A 615 -40.62 23.30 50.73
CA ASN A 615 -41.42 24.06 51.69
C ASN A 615 -42.93 23.94 51.38
N ARG A 616 -43.49 22.74 51.62
CA ARG A 616 -44.88 22.38 51.27
C ARG A 616 -45.89 23.39 51.82
N GLY A 617 -46.63 24.04 50.93
CA GLY A 617 -47.63 25.03 51.31
C GLY A 617 -47.06 26.36 51.82
N ASN A 618 -45.79 26.67 51.48
CA ASN A 618 -45.03 27.81 52.00
C ASN A 618 -44.66 27.67 53.50
N GLU A 619 -44.81 26.48 54.08
CA GLU A 619 -44.34 26.14 55.44
C GLU A 619 -42.95 25.51 55.40
N PRO A 620 -42.03 25.92 56.29
CA PRO A 620 -40.68 25.37 56.34
C PRO A 620 -40.61 23.98 56.98
N ARG A 621 -39.48 23.30 56.72
CA ARG A 621 -39.31 21.89 57.04
C ARG A 621 -38.90 21.67 58.48
N ARG A 622 -39.69 20.87 59.20
CA ARG A 622 -39.40 20.39 60.58
C ARG A 622 -38.52 19.13 60.59
N VAL A 623 -38.65 18.30 59.54
CA VAL A 623 -37.85 17.10 59.33
C VAL A 623 -37.01 17.31 58.07
N ALA A 624 -35.74 16.96 58.16
CA ALA A 624 -34.75 17.11 57.10
C ALA A 624 -35.21 16.51 55.76
N VAL A 625 -34.68 17.04 54.67
CA VAL A 625 -34.79 16.43 53.34
C VAL A 625 -33.55 15.56 53.12
N SER A 626 -33.70 14.31 52.70
CA SER A 626 -32.57 13.47 52.29
C SER A 626 -32.32 13.59 50.78
N ALA A 627 -31.13 13.21 50.33
CA ALA A 627 -30.81 13.18 48.89
C ALA A 627 -31.82 12.32 48.10
N ASP A 628 -32.28 11.20 48.65
CA ASP A 628 -33.31 10.34 48.03
C ASP A 628 -34.69 11.00 47.92
N MET A 629 -34.97 12.04 48.71
CA MET A 629 -36.16 12.87 48.53
C MET A 629 -35.95 13.85 47.37
N VAL A 630 -34.82 14.57 47.36
CA VAL A 630 -34.49 15.51 46.27
C VAL A 630 -34.47 14.80 44.92
N LEU A 631 -33.82 13.64 44.83
CA LEU A 631 -33.71 12.88 43.60
C LEU A 631 -35.05 12.36 43.07
N LYS A 632 -36.09 12.24 43.91
CA LYS A 632 -37.43 11.84 43.44
C LYS A 632 -38.19 12.96 42.73
N GLU A 633 -37.91 14.21 43.06
CA GLU A 633 -38.51 15.37 42.39
C GLU A 633 -37.80 15.71 41.05
N VAL A 634 -36.71 14.98 40.71
CA VAL A 634 -35.96 15.10 39.44
C VAL A 634 -35.76 13.74 38.74
N ASP A 635 -36.71 12.80 38.90
CA ASP A 635 -36.73 11.48 38.25
C ASP A 635 -35.44 10.64 38.39
N GLY A 636 -34.69 10.84 39.47
CA GLY A 636 -33.40 10.19 39.75
C GLY A 636 -32.20 10.82 39.05
N ASN A 637 -32.39 11.86 38.22
CA ASN A 637 -31.32 12.54 37.49
C ASN A 637 -30.46 13.38 38.44
N ARG A 638 -29.30 12.84 38.82
CA ARG A 638 -28.30 13.52 39.67
C ARG A 638 -27.63 14.75 39.00
N LEU A 639 -27.87 14.97 37.71
CA LEU A 639 -27.35 16.07 36.89
C LEU A 639 -28.48 16.95 36.32
N ALA A 640 -29.65 16.95 36.96
CA ALA A 640 -30.74 17.87 36.64
C ALA A 640 -30.33 19.33 36.91
N THR A 641 -30.65 20.25 36.00
CA THR A 641 -30.18 21.64 36.05
C THR A 641 -30.78 22.41 37.23
N GLU A 642 -31.95 22.00 37.70
CA GLU A 642 -32.66 22.48 38.89
C GLU A 642 -31.84 22.25 40.18
N LEU A 643 -31.03 21.18 40.22
CA LEU A 643 -30.08 20.94 41.31
C LEU A 643 -28.93 21.96 41.28
N GLN A 644 -28.43 22.29 40.09
CA GLN A 644 -27.33 23.25 39.89
C GLN A 644 -27.77 24.69 40.16
N ASN A 645 -29.00 25.05 39.77
CA ASN A 645 -29.57 26.39 39.95
C ASN A 645 -29.89 26.74 41.41
N GLY A 646 -29.98 25.73 42.29
CA GLY A 646 -30.30 25.91 43.70
C GLY A 646 -31.80 25.87 44.03
N ASP A 647 -32.66 25.39 43.12
CA ASP A 647 -34.10 25.23 43.35
C ASP A 647 -34.41 24.26 44.50
N TYR A 648 -33.44 23.38 44.81
CA TYR A 648 -33.40 22.45 45.94
C TYR A 648 -32.35 22.83 47.02
N GLY A 649 -32.00 24.12 47.09
CA GLY A 649 -31.07 24.67 48.08
C GLY A 649 -29.64 24.15 47.95
N THR A 650 -28.83 24.36 48.97
CA THR A 650 -27.44 23.87 49.00
C THR A 650 -27.33 22.35 49.00
N LEU A 651 -28.36 21.62 49.43
CA LEU A 651 -28.45 20.16 49.25
C LEU A 651 -28.50 19.77 47.77
N GLY A 652 -29.29 20.47 46.94
CA GLY A 652 -29.33 20.24 45.49
C GLY A 652 -27.96 20.44 44.83
N ILE A 653 -27.31 21.56 45.14
CA ILE A 653 -25.99 21.92 44.58
C ILE A 653 -24.91 20.90 44.98
N SER A 654 -24.93 20.44 46.24
CA SER A 654 -24.07 19.35 46.76
C SER A 654 -24.25 18.04 45.97
N ILE A 655 -25.50 17.64 45.70
CA ILE A 655 -25.82 16.43 44.93
C ILE A 655 -25.32 16.53 43.48
N TYR A 656 -25.53 17.69 42.83
CA TYR A 656 -25.11 17.95 41.45
C TYR A 656 -23.58 17.92 41.31
N ALA A 657 -22.87 18.73 42.09
CA ALA A 657 -21.42 18.87 41.96
C ALA A 657 -20.70 17.53 42.23
N THR A 658 -21.15 16.79 43.25
CA THR A 658 -20.65 15.44 43.56
C THR A 658 -20.92 14.43 42.44
N ALA A 659 -22.03 14.57 41.71
CA ALA A 659 -22.35 13.71 40.58
C ALA A 659 -21.53 14.05 39.32
N GLU A 660 -21.27 15.33 39.06
CA GLU A 660 -20.54 15.79 37.88
C GLU A 660 -19.04 15.46 37.98
N ALA A 661 -18.43 15.64 39.15
CA ALA A 661 -17.05 15.21 39.42
C ALA A 661 -16.88 13.69 39.19
N ALA A 662 -17.83 12.89 39.66
CA ALA A 662 -17.86 11.45 39.43
C ALA A 662 -18.07 11.08 37.95
N ARG A 663 -18.90 11.82 37.20
CA ARG A 663 -19.11 11.62 35.75
C ARG A 663 -17.83 11.90 34.97
N LEU A 664 -17.20 13.06 35.20
CA LEU A 664 -15.96 13.45 34.54
C LEU A 664 -14.83 12.43 34.82
N THR A 665 -14.72 11.99 36.08
CA THR A 665 -13.78 10.93 36.48
C THR A 665 -14.01 9.62 35.72
N ALA A 666 -15.27 9.20 35.57
CA ALA A 666 -15.61 7.98 34.83
C ALA A 666 -15.24 8.07 33.33
N VAL A 667 -15.53 9.22 32.69
CA VAL A 667 -15.20 9.47 31.28
C VAL A 667 -13.69 9.44 31.05
N ILE A 668 -12.89 10.04 31.93
CA ILE A 668 -11.42 10.05 31.80
C ILE A 668 -10.84 8.65 31.99
N ASN A 669 -11.33 7.89 32.98
CA ASN A 669 -10.87 6.51 33.20
C ASN A 669 -11.19 5.59 32.00
N GLN A 670 -12.34 5.78 31.35
CA GLN A 670 -12.64 5.12 30.07
C GLN A 670 -11.66 5.56 28.96
N ALA A 671 -11.39 6.87 28.83
CA ALA A 671 -10.48 7.39 27.81
C ALA A 671 -9.03 6.92 27.97
N ASP A 672 -8.48 6.88 29.19
CA ASP A 672 -7.17 6.26 29.47
C ASP A 672 -7.15 4.78 29.07
N THR A 673 -8.25 4.06 29.32
CA THR A 673 -8.40 2.63 28.98
C THR A 673 -8.44 2.40 27.46
N TYR A 674 -9.14 3.26 26.71
CA TYR A 674 -9.10 3.27 25.24
C TYR A 674 -7.69 3.60 24.71
N LYS A 675 -7.02 4.60 25.27
CA LYS A 675 -5.64 5.00 24.89
C LYS A 675 -4.66 3.84 25.07
N ALA A 676 -4.74 3.14 26.19
CA ALA A 676 -3.91 1.97 26.47
C ALA A 676 -4.15 0.83 25.45
N LEU A 677 -5.42 0.55 25.13
CA LEU A 677 -5.77 -0.49 24.15
C LEU A 677 -5.27 -0.14 22.72
N LYS A 678 -5.42 1.13 22.30
CA LYS A 678 -4.91 1.62 21.00
C LYS A 678 -3.38 1.54 20.91
N ALA A 679 -2.68 1.80 22.02
CA ALA A 679 -1.22 1.64 22.11
C ALA A 679 -0.80 0.17 21.98
N GLU A 680 -1.50 -0.77 22.63
CA GLU A 680 -1.23 -2.21 22.47
C GLU A 680 -1.45 -2.70 21.04
N PHE A 681 -2.50 -2.24 20.36
CA PHE A 681 -2.77 -2.55 18.96
C PHE A 681 -1.71 -1.99 18.02
N THR A 682 -1.29 -0.75 18.24
CA THR A 682 -0.17 -0.12 17.50
C THR A 682 1.11 -0.94 17.68
N ALA A 683 1.43 -1.33 18.91
CA ALA A 683 2.58 -2.17 19.22
C ALA A 683 2.48 -3.58 18.61
N GLN A 684 1.28 -4.16 18.49
CA GLN A 684 1.11 -5.45 17.80
C GLN A 684 1.30 -5.33 16.30
N LYS A 685 0.77 -4.27 15.65
CA LYS A 685 0.96 -4.02 14.21
C LYS A 685 2.44 -3.97 13.83
N ALA A 686 3.26 -3.35 14.69
CA ALA A 686 4.71 -3.28 14.52
C ALA A 686 5.38 -4.67 14.60
N LYS A 687 4.97 -5.57 15.50
CA LYS A 687 5.54 -6.94 15.60
C LYS A 687 5.26 -7.78 14.35
N GLU A 688 4.05 -7.68 13.79
CA GLU A 688 3.73 -8.38 12.55
C GLU A 688 4.51 -7.79 11.37
N GLN A 689 4.70 -6.46 11.33
CA GLN A 689 5.57 -5.81 10.37
C GLN A 689 7.02 -6.34 10.44
N THR A 690 7.61 -6.41 11.64
CA THR A 690 8.95 -7.02 11.86
C THR A 690 9.01 -8.47 11.40
N THR A 691 7.92 -9.23 11.53
CA THR A 691 7.83 -10.62 11.06
C THR A 691 7.90 -10.72 9.53
N LEU A 692 7.17 -9.84 8.83
CA LEU A 692 7.20 -9.76 7.37
C LEU A 692 8.54 -9.24 6.84
N ASP A 693 9.12 -8.23 7.47
CA ASP A 693 10.38 -7.65 7.00
C ASP A 693 11.57 -8.59 7.22
N LYS A 694 11.58 -9.36 8.32
CA LYS A 694 12.52 -10.48 8.48
C LYS A 694 12.42 -11.48 7.31
N LYS A 695 11.21 -11.80 6.85
CA LYS A 695 11.01 -12.70 5.70
C LYS A 695 11.41 -12.11 4.36
N LYS A 696 11.25 -10.78 4.16
CA LYS A 696 11.84 -10.08 3.01
C LYS A 696 13.36 -10.21 3.00
N THR A 697 14.03 -9.93 4.11
CA THR A 697 15.50 -10.05 4.22
C THR A 697 15.99 -11.48 4.00
N GLU A 698 15.31 -12.49 4.57
CA GLU A 698 15.64 -13.90 4.33
C GLU A 698 15.51 -14.30 2.85
N LEU A 699 14.53 -13.75 2.11
CA LEU A 699 14.32 -14.05 0.69
C LEU A 699 15.26 -13.25 -0.22
N ALA A 700 15.49 -11.97 0.05
CA ALA A 700 16.45 -11.14 -0.69
C ALA A 700 17.87 -11.73 -0.63
N ALA A 701 18.30 -12.22 0.54
CA ALA A 701 19.58 -12.91 0.69
C ALA A 701 19.68 -14.24 -0.09
N ASN A 702 18.56 -14.81 -0.56
CA ASN A 702 18.56 -15.97 -1.46
C ASN A 702 18.61 -15.55 -2.93
N VAL A 703 18.03 -14.40 -3.29
CA VAL A 703 18.19 -13.79 -4.63
C VAL A 703 19.67 -13.52 -4.88
N THR A 704 20.36 -12.79 -4.00
CA THR A 704 21.79 -12.46 -4.17
C THR A 704 22.68 -13.70 -4.29
N LYS A 705 22.40 -14.77 -3.54
CA LYS A 705 23.13 -16.06 -3.68
C LYS A 705 22.89 -16.73 -5.03
N ALA A 706 21.71 -16.57 -5.63
CA ALA A 706 21.43 -17.07 -6.97
C ALA A 706 22.06 -16.18 -8.06
N GLU A 707 22.15 -14.86 -7.85
CA GLU A 707 22.88 -13.93 -8.72
C GLU A 707 24.38 -14.27 -8.77
N THR A 708 25.04 -14.47 -7.62
CA THR A 708 26.44 -14.89 -7.57
C THR A 708 26.65 -16.24 -8.27
N ALA A 709 25.81 -17.24 -7.96
CA ALA A 709 25.90 -18.55 -8.59
C ALA A 709 25.69 -18.51 -10.12
N LEU A 710 24.93 -17.54 -10.63
CA LEU A 710 24.76 -17.28 -12.05
C LEU A 710 25.98 -16.59 -12.68
N ALA A 711 26.57 -15.61 -11.98
CA ALA A 711 27.81 -14.96 -12.41
C ALA A 711 28.97 -15.97 -12.50
N ASP A 712 29.12 -16.84 -11.50
CA ASP A 712 30.10 -17.93 -11.49
C ASP A 712 29.88 -18.91 -12.65
N ALA A 713 28.63 -19.35 -12.86
CA ALA A 713 28.29 -20.29 -13.93
C ALA A 713 28.51 -19.70 -15.33
N LYS A 714 28.21 -18.41 -15.53
CA LYS A 714 28.54 -17.69 -16.77
C LYS A 714 30.05 -17.56 -16.95
N THR A 715 30.79 -17.15 -15.92
CA THR A 715 32.26 -17.05 -15.97
C THR A 715 32.93 -18.39 -16.32
N ALA A 716 32.42 -19.49 -15.78
CA ALA A 716 32.90 -20.84 -16.08
C ALA A 716 32.56 -21.29 -17.52
N TYR A 717 31.38 -20.91 -18.05
CA TYR A 717 31.01 -21.14 -19.45
C TYR A 717 31.90 -20.35 -20.41
N ASP A 718 31.98 -19.03 -20.21
CA ASP A 718 32.74 -18.10 -21.04
C ASP A 718 34.21 -18.50 -21.14
N LYS A 719 34.82 -18.95 -20.04
CA LYS A 719 36.22 -19.43 -20.00
C LYS A 719 36.50 -20.61 -20.95
N VAL A 720 35.48 -21.35 -21.38
CA VAL A 720 35.60 -22.50 -22.28
C VAL A 720 35.06 -22.18 -23.68
N PHE A 721 33.94 -21.46 -23.79
CA PHE A 721 33.22 -21.28 -25.06
C PHE A 721 33.47 -19.94 -25.75
N LYS A 722 33.82 -18.87 -25.02
CA LYS A 722 33.88 -17.51 -25.57
C LYS A 722 34.84 -17.35 -26.75
N GLU A 723 35.99 -18.01 -26.72
CA GLU A 723 36.97 -17.94 -27.81
C GLU A 723 36.46 -18.62 -29.09
N VAL A 724 35.89 -19.83 -28.99
CA VAL A 724 35.34 -20.52 -30.16
C VAL A 724 34.09 -19.82 -30.70
N GLU A 725 33.25 -19.25 -29.84
CA GLU A 725 32.09 -18.45 -30.25
C GLU A 725 32.50 -17.14 -30.94
N ALA A 726 33.51 -16.44 -30.43
CA ALA A 726 34.08 -15.26 -31.07
C ALA A 726 34.70 -15.59 -32.45
N ASN A 727 35.37 -16.74 -32.58
CA ASN A 727 35.91 -17.20 -33.87
C ASN A 727 34.79 -17.54 -34.87
N ILE A 728 33.70 -18.21 -34.45
CA ILE A 728 32.52 -18.46 -35.30
C ILE A 728 31.86 -17.14 -35.75
N LYS A 729 31.72 -16.16 -34.84
CA LYS A 729 31.22 -14.81 -35.18
C LYS A 729 32.12 -14.17 -36.22
N LYS A 730 33.44 -14.09 -35.96
CA LYS A 730 34.41 -13.44 -36.84
C LYS A 730 34.45 -14.07 -38.25
N VAL A 731 34.47 -15.41 -38.36
CA VAL A 731 34.50 -16.08 -39.68
C VAL A 731 33.18 -15.87 -40.43
N SER A 732 32.05 -15.71 -39.73
CA SER A 732 30.79 -15.32 -40.37
C SER A 732 30.86 -13.87 -40.88
N GLU A 733 31.29 -12.92 -40.04
CA GLU A 733 31.53 -11.53 -40.48
C GLU A 733 32.50 -11.45 -41.67
N ASP A 734 33.53 -12.30 -41.70
CA ASP A 734 34.53 -12.38 -42.78
C ASP A 734 34.00 -13.04 -44.08
N TYR A 735 32.91 -13.81 -43.99
CA TYR A 735 32.20 -14.39 -45.14
C TYR A 735 31.21 -13.36 -45.73
N ASP A 736 30.38 -12.77 -44.86
CA ASP A 736 29.27 -11.90 -45.24
C ASP A 736 29.71 -10.67 -46.05
N TYR A 737 30.87 -10.06 -45.71
CA TYR A 737 31.38 -8.91 -46.49
C TYR A 737 31.93 -9.30 -47.87
N LYS A 738 32.45 -10.54 -48.02
CA LYS A 738 33.00 -11.01 -49.31
C LYS A 738 31.90 -11.38 -50.29
N ASP A 739 30.83 -11.98 -49.79
CA ASP A 739 29.63 -12.28 -50.59
C ASP A 739 29.02 -10.98 -51.15
N ALA A 740 28.88 -9.95 -50.31
CA ALA A 740 28.37 -8.64 -50.73
C ALA A 740 29.24 -7.95 -51.81
N ILE A 741 30.57 -8.07 -51.74
CA ILE A 741 31.50 -7.54 -52.76
C ILE A 741 31.39 -8.36 -54.06
N LYS A 742 31.45 -9.69 -53.96
CA LYS A 742 31.30 -10.65 -55.07
C LYS A 742 30.00 -10.37 -55.85
N ASP A 743 28.86 -10.34 -55.16
CA ASP A 743 27.54 -10.12 -55.76
C ASP A 743 27.47 -8.78 -56.51
N LYS A 744 28.05 -7.71 -55.95
CA LYS A 744 28.06 -6.42 -56.63
C LYS A 744 28.89 -6.45 -57.92
N ILE A 745 30.04 -7.12 -57.93
CA ILE A 745 30.85 -7.28 -59.15
C ILE A 745 30.09 -8.13 -60.18
N GLU A 746 29.50 -9.26 -59.76
CA GLU A 746 28.75 -10.14 -60.67
C GLU A 746 27.52 -9.48 -61.27
N SER A 747 26.77 -8.68 -60.50
CA SER A 747 25.66 -7.86 -61.01
C SER A 747 26.15 -6.84 -62.03
N THR A 748 27.21 -6.08 -61.71
CA THR A 748 27.77 -5.03 -62.59
C THR A 748 28.29 -5.61 -63.92
N ILE A 749 28.94 -6.79 -63.89
CA ILE A 749 29.37 -7.51 -65.10
C ILE A 749 28.15 -7.98 -65.92
N SER A 750 27.11 -8.52 -65.25
CA SER A 750 25.91 -9.02 -65.92
C SER A 750 25.10 -7.89 -66.59
N GLU A 751 24.98 -6.76 -65.92
CA GLU A 751 24.37 -5.53 -66.44
C GLU A 751 25.14 -4.99 -67.66
N TYR A 752 26.48 -4.95 -67.58
CA TYR A 752 27.35 -4.56 -68.69
C TYR A 752 27.19 -5.50 -69.90
N ILE A 753 27.21 -6.83 -69.70
CA ILE A 753 27.03 -7.81 -70.79
C ILE A 753 25.64 -7.67 -71.43
N ALA A 754 24.58 -7.52 -70.63
CA ALA A 754 23.23 -7.32 -71.17
C ALA A 754 23.11 -6.03 -72.00
N SER A 755 23.79 -4.95 -71.62
CA SER A 755 23.78 -3.69 -72.38
C SER A 755 24.42 -3.80 -73.77
N LEU A 756 25.38 -4.73 -73.95
CA LEU A 756 26.00 -5.00 -75.25
C LEU A 756 25.07 -5.77 -76.20
N ASP A 757 24.29 -6.73 -75.68
CA ASP A 757 23.34 -7.52 -76.48
C ASP A 757 22.14 -6.68 -76.97
N GLU A 758 21.74 -5.61 -76.28
CA GLU A 758 20.61 -4.75 -76.69
C GLU A 758 20.96 -3.70 -77.77
N LEU A 759 22.24 -3.31 -77.93
CA LEU A 759 22.64 -2.17 -78.77
C LEU A 759 23.19 -2.53 -80.17
N GLY A 760 23.80 -3.71 -80.34
CA GLY A 760 24.37 -4.16 -81.62
C GLY A 760 25.69 -3.47 -82.04
N ASP A 761 26.25 -3.91 -83.17
CA ASP A 761 27.65 -3.66 -83.59
C ASP A 761 28.12 -2.19 -83.69
N ASP A 762 27.20 -1.21 -83.75
CA ASP A 762 27.48 0.21 -84.02
C ASP A 762 27.74 1.08 -82.77
N TYR A 763 27.51 0.58 -81.54
CA TYR A 763 27.79 1.35 -80.31
C TYR A 763 28.96 0.76 -79.50
N LYS A 764 30.16 1.29 -79.73
CA LYS A 764 31.43 0.73 -79.23
C LYS A 764 32.06 1.52 -78.07
N ASP A 765 31.31 2.44 -77.49
CA ASP A 765 31.80 3.50 -76.61
C ASP A 765 31.25 3.43 -75.17
N MET A 766 30.61 2.31 -74.76
CA MET A 766 30.59 1.92 -73.34
C MET A 766 31.97 1.34 -73.01
N THR A 767 32.58 1.81 -71.92
CA THR A 767 34.00 1.59 -71.62
C THR A 767 34.20 0.83 -70.32
N LEU A 768 35.31 0.10 -70.21
CA LEU A 768 35.63 -0.69 -69.03
C LEU A 768 35.78 0.16 -67.74
N GLU A 769 35.97 1.47 -67.90
CA GLU A 769 35.98 2.46 -66.82
C GLU A 769 34.61 2.60 -66.14
N GLU A 770 33.48 2.29 -66.80
CA GLU A 770 32.14 2.36 -66.20
C GLU A 770 31.95 1.31 -65.10
N ILE A 771 32.59 0.13 -65.23
CA ILE A 771 32.64 -0.90 -64.17
C ILE A 771 33.41 -0.36 -62.95
N LYS A 772 34.50 0.38 -63.19
CA LYS A 772 35.26 1.06 -62.12
C LYS A 772 34.45 2.20 -61.50
N GLU A 773 33.73 3.00 -62.26
CA GLU A 773 32.87 4.07 -61.72
C GLU A 773 31.71 3.51 -60.89
N ALA A 774 31.07 2.42 -61.33
CA ALA A 774 30.02 1.75 -60.56
C ALA A 774 30.52 1.21 -59.21
N ILE A 775 31.71 0.61 -59.19
CA ILE A 775 32.33 0.10 -57.95
C ILE A 775 32.90 1.23 -57.09
N ASN A 776 33.40 2.31 -57.70
CA ASN A 776 33.79 3.54 -57.00
C ASN A 776 32.57 4.23 -56.36
N ALA A 777 31.40 4.20 -56.99
CA ALA A 777 30.17 4.73 -56.40
C ALA A 777 29.75 3.93 -55.16
N GLU A 778 29.83 2.60 -55.18
CA GLU A 778 29.57 1.75 -54.00
C GLU A 778 30.66 1.91 -52.93
N TYR A 779 31.93 2.07 -53.30
CA TYR A 779 33.03 2.43 -52.39
C TYR A 779 32.76 3.76 -51.67
N LEU A 780 32.45 4.83 -52.41
CA LEU A 780 32.14 6.15 -51.86
C LEU A 780 30.91 6.12 -50.94
N LYS A 781 29.90 5.33 -51.29
CA LYS A 781 28.70 5.08 -50.48
C LYS A 781 29.03 4.31 -49.20
N ALA A 782 29.87 3.27 -49.26
CA ALA A 782 30.36 2.54 -48.09
C ALA A 782 31.21 3.43 -47.16
N VAL A 783 32.13 4.22 -47.73
CA VAL A 783 32.95 5.20 -46.99
C VAL A 783 32.10 6.30 -46.35
N THR A 784 31.05 6.76 -47.02
CA THR A 784 30.09 7.72 -46.44
C THR A 784 29.36 7.10 -45.25
N GLY A 785 28.89 5.85 -45.38
CA GLY A 785 28.22 5.12 -44.29
C GLY A 785 29.10 4.82 -43.07
N LEU A 786 30.44 4.79 -43.21
CA LEU A 786 31.36 4.61 -42.07
C LEU A 786 31.25 5.73 -41.03
N LEU A 787 30.95 6.97 -41.45
CA LEU A 787 30.74 8.08 -40.53
C LEU A 787 29.53 7.83 -39.62
N ASP A 788 28.41 7.38 -40.20
CA ASP A 788 27.19 7.08 -39.46
C ASP A 788 27.37 5.88 -38.52
N LYS A 789 28.03 4.80 -38.99
CA LYS A 789 28.32 3.63 -38.16
C LYS A 789 29.25 3.97 -37.00
N LYS A 790 30.23 4.85 -37.22
CA LYS A 790 31.16 5.32 -36.16
C LYS A 790 30.48 6.27 -35.16
N ALA A 791 29.54 7.11 -35.62
CA ALA A 791 28.71 7.92 -34.74
C ALA A 791 27.74 7.06 -33.90
N ALA A 792 27.18 5.99 -34.48
CA ALA A 792 26.34 5.03 -33.76
C ALA A 792 27.12 4.28 -32.67
N LEU A 793 28.34 3.82 -32.96
CA LEU A 793 29.22 3.19 -31.95
C LEU A 793 29.53 4.17 -30.80
N ALA A 794 30.01 5.38 -31.10
CA ALA A 794 30.31 6.39 -30.08
C ALA A 794 29.09 6.82 -29.25
N THR A 795 27.87 6.61 -29.77
CA THR A 795 26.61 6.83 -29.04
C THR A 795 26.28 5.65 -28.12
N ALA A 796 26.49 4.41 -28.58
CA ALA A 796 26.32 3.21 -27.76
C ALA A 796 27.34 3.15 -26.61
N GLU A 797 28.62 3.42 -26.90
CA GLU A 797 29.70 3.52 -25.91
C GLU A 797 29.36 4.56 -24.82
N ARG A 798 28.99 5.78 -25.23
CA ARG A 798 28.58 6.85 -24.31
C ARG A 798 27.35 6.48 -23.47
N ASN A 799 26.41 5.70 -24.01
CA ASN A 799 25.24 5.28 -23.24
C ASN A 799 25.60 4.20 -22.20
N LEU A 800 26.58 3.34 -22.48
CA LEU A 800 27.14 2.41 -21.49
C LEU A 800 28.02 3.13 -20.45
N GLU A 801 28.77 4.16 -20.85
CA GLU A 801 29.56 5.04 -19.98
C GLU A 801 28.65 5.77 -18.98
N LYS A 802 27.59 6.43 -19.47
CA LYS A 802 26.53 7.03 -18.63
C LYS A 802 25.91 6.03 -17.65
N LEU A 803 25.82 4.74 -18.01
CA LEU A 803 25.25 3.72 -17.11
C LEU A 803 26.20 3.47 -15.93
N ALA A 804 27.50 3.37 -16.18
CA ALA A 804 28.52 3.23 -15.15
C ALA A 804 28.64 4.50 -14.26
N GLU A 805 28.38 5.68 -14.81
CA GLU A 805 28.28 6.94 -14.06
C GLU A 805 26.98 7.08 -13.23
N GLY A 806 25.98 6.22 -13.45
CA GLY A 806 24.62 6.40 -12.89
C GLY A 806 23.82 7.55 -13.53
N THR A 807 24.29 8.12 -14.64
CA THR A 807 23.67 9.23 -15.38
C THR A 807 22.78 8.77 -16.55
N TYR A 808 22.77 7.48 -16.88
CA TYR A 808 21.93 6.92 -17.95
C TYR A 808 20.45 6.94 -17.59
N THR A 809 19.73 7.91 -18.13
CA THR A 809 18.26 7.85 -18.22
C THR A 809 17.88 7.07 -19.47
N ASP A 810 17.27 5.89 -19.30
CA ASP A 810 16.81 4.99 -20.39
C ASP A 810 15.83 5.66 -21.37
N ASN A 811 15.27 6.79 -20.93
CA ASN A 811 14.44 7.74 -21.65
C ASN A 811 14.94 8.10 -23.07
N ASP A 812 16.25 8.08 -23.37
CA ASP A 812 16.75 8.41 -24.72
C ASP A 812 16.63 7.22 -25.70
N TYR A 813 17.12 6.03 -25.33
CA TYR A 813 16.95 4.81 -26.15
C TYR A 813 15.46 4.42 -26.28
N ILE A 814 14.69 4.67 -25.22
CA ILE A 814 13.24 4.54 -25.22
C ILE A 814 12.60 5.51 -26.22
N LYS A 815 12.91 6.81 -26.17
CA LYS A 815 12.37 7.82 -27.10
C LYS A 815 12.73 7.49 -28.54
N ASP A 816 13.99 7.21 -28.84
CA ASP A 816 14.43 6.92 -30.21
C ASP A 816 13.71 5.69 -30.78
N THR A 817 13.61 4.61 -30.00
CA THR A 817 12.88 3.41 -30.43
C THR A 817 11.38 3.70 -30.64
N PHE A 818 10.74 4.40 -29.71
CA PHE A 818 9.32 4.75 -29.78
C PHE A 818 9.02 5.71 -30.94
N ALA A 819 9.84 6.74 -31.14
CA ALA A 819 9.72 7.70 -32.24
C ALA A 819 9.99 7.04 -33.61
N ASN A 820 10.93 6.11 -33.69
CA ASN A 820 11.20 5.33 -34.91
C ASN A 820 9.99 4.47 -35.31
N ILE A 821 9.34 3.82 -34.34
CA ILE A 821 8.08 3.08 -34.57
C ILE A 821 6.95 4.04 -34.95
N GLN A 822 6.81 5.19 -34.27
CA GLN A 822 5.77 6.17 -34.60
C GLN A 822 5.92 6.79 -36.00
N GLU A 823 7.14 7.14 -36.42
CA GLU A 823 7.38 7.69 -37.76
C GLU A 823 7.17 6.61 -38.84
N LYS A 824 7.56 5.35 -38.59
CA LYS A 824 7.21 4.21 -39.48
C LYS A 824 5.70 4.00 -39.60
N ILE A 825 4.95 4.07 -38.48
CA ILE A 825 3.48 4.00 -38.50
C ILE A 825 2.90 5.16 -39.30
N LYS A 826 3.41 6.39 -39.13
CA LYS A 826 2.97 7.59 -39.85
C LYS A 826 3.22 7.49 -41.37
N VAL A 827 4.38 6.96 -41.79
CA VAL A 827 4.67 6.67 -43.20
C VAL A 827 3.73 5.60 -43.75
N LYS A 828 3.57 4.46 -43.05
CA LYS A 828 2.68 3.38 -43.50
C LYS A 828 1.19 3.74 -43.45
N GLN A 829 0.78 4.64 -42.56
CA GLN A 829 -0.55 5.23 -42.54
C GLN A 829 -0.77 6.10 -43.78
N ALA A 830 0.21 6.92 -44.18
CA ALA A 830 0.11 7.72 -45.40
C ALA A 830 0.07 6.86 -46.68
N GLU A 831 0.85 5.77 -46.75
CA GLU A 831 0.75 4.77 -47.83
C GLU A 831 -0.64 4.14 -47.90
N TYR A 832 -1.18 3.72 -46.76
CA TYR A 832 -2.53 3.14 -46.67
C TYR A 832 -3.62 4.15 -47.03
N ASP A 833 -3.55 5.38 -46.52
CA ASP A 833 -4.54 6.44 -46.77
C ASP A 833 -4.56 6.83 -48.26
N ALA A 834 -3.40 6.83 -48.93
CA ALA A 834 -3.29 7.02 -50.38
C ALA A 834 -3.93 5.85 -51.15
N ALA A 835 -3.56 4.60 -50.85
CA ALA A 835 -4.16 3.42 -51.49
C ALA A 835 -5.68 3.33 -51.25
N LYS A 836 -6.15 3.78 -50.08
CA LYS A 836 -7.57 3.89 -49.77
C LYS A 836 -8.26 4.99 -50.58
N ALA A 837 -7.60 6.13 -50.84
CA ALA A 837 -8.15 7.19 -51.70
C ALA A 837 -8.30 6.73 -53.16
N ASP A 838 -7.32 6.00 -53.70
CA ASP A 838 -7.42 5.37 -55.03
C ASP A 838 -8.56 4.34 -55.09
N TYR A 839 -8.70 3.52 -54.04
CA TYR A 839 -9.81 2.58 -53.92
C TYR A 839 -11.18 3.26 -53.83
N ASP A 840 -11.33 4.32 -53.03
CA ASP A 840 -12.56 5.10 -52.92
C ASP A 840 -12.92 5.75 -54.27
N ALA A 841 -11.92 6.29 -55.00
CA ALA A 841 -12.10 6.88 -56.32
C ALA A 841 -12.50 5.84 -57.38
N ALA A 842 -11.85 4.66 -57.39
CA ALA A 842 -12.20 3.57 -58.29
C ALA A 842 -13.60 3.02 -57.97
N SER A 843 -13.96 2.87 -56.70
CA SER A 843 -15.30 2.47 -56.24
C SER A 843 -16.37 3.49 -56.65
N ALA A 844 -16.05 4.79 -56.61
CA ALA A 844 -16.94 5.84 -57.09
C ALA A 844 -17.12 5.80 -58.62
N GLN A 845 -16.06 5.54 -59.39
CA GLN A 845 -16.14 5.34 -60.85
C GLN A 845 -17.01 4.11 -61.19
N LEU A 846 -16.84 2.99 -60.48
CA LEU A 846 -17.63 1.78 -60.66
C LEU A 846 -19.13 2.03 -60.41
N LYS A 847 -19.46 2.72 -59.31
CA LYS A 847 -20.84 3.12 -58.98
C LYS A 847 -21.44 4.09 -59.99
N ALA A 848 -20.65 5.05 -60.48
CA ALA A 848 -21.10 5.99 -61.51
C ALA A 848 -21.38 5.30 -62.84
N LEU A 849 -20.52 4.36 -63.26
CA LEU A 849 -20.70 3.56 -64.47
C LEU A 849 -21.95 2.67 -64.37
N LEU A 850 -22.12 1.97 -63.24
CA LEU A 850 -23.30 1.16 -62.98
C LEU A 850 -24.61 1.99 -62.97
N ALA A 851 -24.58 3.21 -62.43
CA ALA A 851 -25.71 4.14 -62.44
C ALA A 851 -25.99 4.81 -63.81
N ILE A 852 -25.12 4.61 -64.80
CA ILE A 852 -25.38 4.93 -66.22
C ILE A 852 -26.00 3.70 -66.91
N PHE A 853 -25.47 2.50 -66.64
CA PHE A 853 -25.95 1.23 -67.20
C PHE A 853 -27.32 0.77 -66.67
N LEU A 854 -27.77 1.27 -65.52
CA LEU A 854 -29.09 0.98 -64.93
C LEU A 854 -30.17 2.04 -65.25
N LYS A 855 -30.04 2.78 -66.36
CA LYS A 855 -30.95 3.86 -66.79
C LYS A 855 -31.45 3.72 -68.22
#